data_AF-A0AAJ6CGW0-F1
#
_entry.id   AF-A0AAJ6CGW0-F1
#
_cell.length_a   1.000
_cell.length_b   1.000
_cell.length_c   1.000
_cell.angle_alpha   90.00
_cell.angle_beta   90.00
_cell.angle_gamma   90.00
#
_symmetry.space_group_name_H-M   'P 1'
#
loop_
_entity.id
_entity.type
_entity.pdbx_description
1 polymer ?
#
loop_
_entity_poly.entity_id
_entity_poly.type
_entity_poly.pdbx_seq_one_letter_code
_entity_poly.pdbx_strand_id
1 'polypeptide(L)'
;MGSEGNSGDKQELERKLIANTTLPPFWLIAVPYMTWFLVFDRAAVSGGRRCSRLRKSVIYRLMREYFPVRLINKAPLPPDRPYLFGYHPHGIIGMGAVISFGTEACGFSEKFPGITASLLTLSSNFKLPLYRDYLLSLGFSSVSRKSCETILRKGPGSAIVIVVGGAQESLKSRPGVLNLTLENRKGFVRVAMRTGADLVPTLGFGENELFNQADNQEGTWLYRLQQLVKHSFGFTLPAIAGRGLLHESFGLMPYQRPITVVTGEPVQVLHTENPTEEEVDEMHKRYVQALEKNFMADVRPLAYLTLIRHGESRANVERVLQGVTDAPLTARGEAQLEALEAAWRPVGDRSNEFHLPRPHLIAASPIRRAYRTGCSVARGCGFDISPLGSTTFRSPVTSVPILQQHTSLLLDSGLSERNFGKAECTRKGRAVPGFEKPDSKEIGRADTHTSFQYRVVKEGKKWVHWLMDLAQSQQLQEAKQSSDLNWKLQESVADSREATPTPPEEPAYEALRSDPITSEAIESGALADAAKPSTDTASPNPQTDTVPAIPPVHTRQAEPPHLVLVSHGQWIHTFLKSMIPELRDSFYIRSSNTGLYTLELHPGPNQSPKLRVLLHDDTRHLDLAPQAKKKCPQRTTLDGLWGATSRAGHKSA
;
A
#
# COMPACT_ATOMS: atom_id res chain seq x y z
N MET A 1 69.84 -10.52 37.91
CA MET A 1 70.45 -10.24 36.59
C MET A 1 69.68 -11.03 35.56
N GLY A 2 69.06 -10.38 34.57
CA GLY A 2 68.35 -11.06 33.48
C GLY A 2 67.03 -10.39 33.09
N SER A 3 67.08 -9.13 32.66
CA SER A 3 65.93 -8.42 32.09
C SER A 3 66.35 -7.49 30.94
N GLU A 4 67.02 -7.99 29.90
CA GLU A 4 67.39 -7.16 28.73
C GLU A 4 67.33 -7.92 27.39
N GLY A 5 66.32 -8.79 27.20
CA GLY A 5 66.26 -9.66 26.01
C GLY A 5 65.10 -9.47 25.03
N ASN A 6 64.11 -8.61 25.27
CA ASN A 6 62.83 -8.73 24.53
C ASN A 6 62.19 -7.41 24.05
N SER A 7 62.86 -6.26 24.19
CA SER A 7 62.38 -4.98 23.63
C SER A 7 62.97 -4.68 22.24
N GLY A 8 64.20 -5.13 21.98
CA GLY A 8 64.89 -4.96 20.71
C GLY A 8 64.23 -5.76 19.57
N ASP A 9 63.88 -7.02 19.81
CA ASP A 9 63.26 -7.87 18.78
C ASP A 9 61.86 -7.41 18.38
N LYS A 10 61.07 -6.84 19.31
CA LYS A 10 59.77 -6.26 18.99
C LYS A 10 59.89 -4.98 18.17
N GLN A 11 60.85 -4.10 18.49
CA GLN A 11 61.09 -2.89 17.69
C GLN A 11 61.70 -3.21 16.32
N GLU A 12 62.53 -4.24 16.21
CA GLU A 12 63.08 -4.75 14.96
C GLU A 12 61.97 -5.39 14.09
N LEU A 13 61.07 -6.17 14.69
CA LEU A 13 59.89 -6.72 14.03
C LEU A 13 58.92 -5.61 13.60
N GLU A 14 58.66 -4.61 14.44
CA GLU A 14 57.82 -3.45 14.09
C GLU A 14 58.46 -2.62 12.96
N ARG A 15 59.79 -2.39 12.98
CA ARG A 15 60.50 -1.72 11.88
C ARG A 15 60.48 -2.55 10.61
N LYS A 16 60.62 -3.87 10.67
CA LYS A 16 60.52 -4.78 9.52
C LYS A 16 59.09 -4.89 9.00
N LEU A 17 58.08 -4.81 9.88
CA LEU A 17 56.66 -4.82 9.51
C LEU A 17 56.21 -3.48 8.89
N ILE A 18 56.75 -2.35 9.38
CA ILE A 18 56.55 -1.01 8.81
C ILE A 18 57.32 -0.87 7.49
N ALA A 19 58.54 -1.42 7.39
CA ALA A 19 59.30 -1.46 6.14
C ALA A 19 58.63 -2.38 5.09
N ASN A 20 58.02 -3.50 5.51
CA ASN A 20 57.31 -4.42 4.62
C ASN A 20 55.87 -3.99 4.26
N THR A 21 55.25 -3.06 4.99
CA THR A 21 53.96 -2.45 4.58
C THR A 21 54.12 -1.37 3.51
N THR A 22 55.36 -1.02 3.16
CA THR A 22 55.71 -0.19 1.99
C THR A 22 56.54 -0.99 1.00
N LEU A 23 55.92 -1.91 0.25
CA LEU A 23 56.55 -2.57 -0.89
C LEU A 23 56.79 -1.55 -2.02
N PRO A 24 58.03 -1.11 -2.29
CA PRO A 24 58.33 -0.04 -3.26
C PRO A 24 57.84 -0.30 -4.71
N PRO A 25 57.75 -1.54 -5.23
CA PRO A 25 57.27 -1.77 -6.59
C PRO A 25 55.82 -1.35 -6.81
N PHE A 26 54.95 -1.52 -5.80
CA PHE A 26 53.54 -1.16 -5.93
C PHE A 26 53.32 0.36 -5.87
N TRP A 27 54.28 1.13 -5.35
CA TRP A 27 54.18 2.60 -5.33
C TRP A 27 54.18 3.20 -6.73
N LEU A 28 54.86 2.56 -7.70
CA LEU A 28 54.85 2.98 -9.09
C LEU A 28 53.44 2.94 -9.72
N ILE A 29 52.53 2.16 -9.15
CA ILE A 29 51.12 2.09 -9.58
C ILE A 29 50.24 2.87 -8.60
N ALA A 30 50.42 2.65 -7.30
CA ALA A 30 49.59 3.22 -6.24
C ALA A 30 49.71 4.73 -6.16
N VAL A 31 50.92 5.31 -6.22
CA VAL A 31 51.10 6.76 -6.12
C VAL A 31 50.46 7.48 -7.31
N PRO A 32 50.75 7.14 -8.59
CA PRO A 32 50.07 7.77 -9.72
C PRO A 32 48.55 7.61 -9.68
N TYR A 33 48.06 6.41 -9.32
CA TYR A 33 46.63 6.17 -9.18
C TYR A 33 46.00 7.01 -8.07
N MET A 34 46.63 7.10 -6.89
CA MET A 34 46.14 7.91 -5.77
C MET A 34 46.20 9.41 -6.07
N THR A 35 47.25 9.89 -6.75
CA THR A 35 47.36 11.28 -7.21
C THR A 35 46.26 11.60 -8.22
N TRP A 36 46.06 10.73 -9.22
CA TRP A 36 44.96 10.87 -10.18
C TRP A 36 43.59 10.87 -9.51
N PHE A 37 43.38 9.93 -8.59
CA PHE A 37 42.16 9.78 -7.80
C PHE A 37 41.83 11.02 -6.97
N LEU A 38 42.79 11.57 -6.23
CA LEU A 38 42.54 12.66 -5.29
C LEU A 38 42.48 14.04 -5.97
N VAL A 39 43.25 14.24 -7.04
CA VAL A 39 43.44 15.57 -7.64
C VAL A 39 42.56 15.78 -8.86
N PHE A 40 42.47 14.78 -9.74
CA PHE A 40 41.93 14.96 -11.10
C PHE A 40 40.56 14.29 -11.29
N ASP A 41 40.30 13.18 -10.60
CA ASP A 41 39.10 12.40 -10.88
C ASP A 41 37.81 13.04 -10.35
N ARG A 42 36.90 13.38 -11.27
CA ARG A 42 35.57 13.93 -10.97
C ARG A 42 34.41 12.98 -11.34
N ALA A 43 34.70 11.73 -11.70
CA ALA A 43 33.69 10.78 -12.21
C ALA A 43 32.51 10.54 -11.26
N ALA A 44 32.75 10.59 -9.94
CA ALA A 44 31.70 10.48 -8.93
C ALA A 44 30.65 11.61 -9.02
N VAL A 45 31.02 12.78 -9.56
CA VAL A 45 30.13 13.94 -9.70
C VAL A 45 29.58 14.04 -11.12
N SER A 46 30.42 13.88 -12.13
CA SER A 46 30.00 14.01 -13.54
C SER A 46 29.17 12.83 -14.04
N GLY A 47 29.20 11.70 -13.34
CA GLY A 47 28.59 10.44 -13.75
C GLY A 47 29.32 9.83 -14.94
N GLY A 48 29.71 8.55 -14.85
CA GLY A 48 30.44 7.88 -15.92
C GLY A 48 31.07 6.56 -15.50
N ARG A 49 31.92 6.01 -16.39
CA ARG A 49 32.66 4.74 -16.25
C ARG A 49 31.81 3.47 -16.10
N ARG A 50 30.54 3.55 -16.46
CA ARG A 50 29.63 2.41 -16.51
C ARG A 50 30.22 1.29 -17.39
N CYS A 51 30.34 0.09 -16.82
CA CYS A 51 30.80 -1.10 -17.49
C CYS A 51 29.62 -2.05 -17.76
N SER A 52 29.23 -2.15 -19.04
CA SER A 52 28.11 -3.02 -19.44
C SER A 52 28.34 -4.50 -19.10
N ARG A 53 29.58 -4.99 -19.27
CA ARG A 53 29.95 -6.38 -18.97
C ARG A 53 29.77 -6.72 -17.50
N LEU A 54 30.21 -5.83 -16.60
CA LEU A 54 30.04 -6.02 -15.16
C LEU A 54 28.55 -6.02 -14.80
N ARG A 55 27.77 -5.05 -15.29
CA ARG A 55 26.33 -4.94 -15.01
C ARG A 55 25.51 -6.15 -15.52
N LYS A 56 25.99 -6.84 -16.56
CA LYS A 56 25.39 -8.06 -17.14
C LYS A 56 25.99 -9.37 -16.60
N SER A 57 26.93 -9.29 -15.65
CA SER A 57 27.63 -10.47 -15.16
C SER A 57 26.73 -11.45 -14.41
N VAL A 58 27.15 -12.72 -14.36
CA VAL A 58 26.38 -13.82 -13.75
C VAL A 58 26.06 -13.56 -12.28
N ILE A 59 26.95 -12.90 -11.54
CA ILE A 59 26.75 -12.65 -10.11
C ILE A 59 25.46 -11.87 -9.82
N TYR A 60 25.09 -10.90 -10.66
CA TYR A 60 23.86 -10.13 -10.45
C TYR A 60 22.59 -10.92 -10.83
N ARG A 61 22.70 -11.90 -11.74
CA ARG A 61 21.61 -12.85 -11.99
C ARG A 61 21.40 -13.77 -10.78
N LEU A 62 22.48 -14.29 -10.20
CA LEU A 62 22.43 -15.08 -8.96
C LEU A 62 21.87 -14.25 -7.80
N MET A 63 22.27 -12.98 -7.65
CA MET A 63 21.71 -12.09 -6.63
C MET A 63 20.21 -11.84 -6.85
N ARG A 64 19.77 -11.67 -8.12
CA ARG A 64 18.34 -11.54 -8.45
C ARG A 64 17.57 -12.80 -8.07
N GLU A 65 18.10 -13.99 -8.33
CA GLU A 65 17.47 -15.27 -7.96
C GLU A 65 17.47 -15.50 -6.45
N TYR A 66 18.49 -15.01 -5.75
CA TYR A 66 18.54 -15.05 -4.30
C TYR A 66 17.51 -14.13 -3.63
N PHE A 67 17.26 -12.91 -4.13
CA PHE A 67 16.22 -12.00 -3.58
C PHE A 67 14.90 -12.00 -4.36
N PRO A 68 14.57 -13.07 -5.10
CA PRO A 68 13.69 -13.05 -6.27
C PRO A 68 13.27 -11.66 -6.80
N VAL A 69 14.22 -10.84 -7.29
CA VAL A 69 13.94 -9.43 -7.61
C VAL A 69 13.18 -9.29 -8.92
N ARG A 70 12.12 -8.47 -8.92
CA ARG A 70 11.33 -8.09 -10.10
C ARG A 70 11.27 -6.57 -10.25
N LEU A 71 11.40 -6.10 -11.48
CA LEU A 71 11.20 -4.70 -11.85
C LEU A 71 9.96 -4.58 -12.75
N ILE A 72 8.95 -3.85 -12.29
CA ILE A 72 7.69 -3.62 -12.98
C ILE A 72 7.59 -2.14 -13.30
N ASN A 73 7.33 -1.83 -14.57
CA ASN A 73 7.06 -0.47 -15.00
C ASN A 73 5.57 -0.30 -15.29
N LYS A 74 4.89 0.60 -14.57
CA LYS A 74 3.45 0.85 -14.76
C LYS A 74 3.14 1.75 -15.96
N ALA A 75 4.09 2.60 -16.39
CA ALA A 75 3.84 3.57 -17.46
C ALA A 75 5.06 3.72 -18.39
N PRO A 76 4.85 3.92 -19.71
CA PRO A 76 5.96 4.18 -20.62
C PRO A 76 6.67 5.50 -20.23
N LEU A 77 8.00 5.48 -20.23
CA LEU A 77 8.82 6.67 -20.01
C LEU A 77 9.52 7.03 -21.34
N PRO A 78 9.08 8.09 -22.05
CA PRO A 78 9.73 8.49 -23.29
C PRO A 78 11.16 8.99 -23.03
N PRO A 79 12.15 8.65 -23.86
CA PRO A 79 13.55 9.05 -23.68
C PRO A 79 13.83 10.50 -24.11
N ASP A 80 12.80 11.31 -24.37
CA ASP A 80 12.88 12.70 -24.85
C ASP A 80 13.21 13.72 -23.75
N ARG A 81 13.25 13.28 -22.49
CA ARG A 81 13.42 14.15 -21.31
C ARG A 81 14.21 13.45 -20.19
N PRO A 82 14.71 14.20 -19.20
CA PRO A 82 15.38 13.62 -18.04
C PRO A 82 14.39 13.13 -16.97
N TYR A 83 14.79 12.15 -16.17
CA TYR A 83 13.96 11.60 -15.07
C TYR A 83 14.69 11.52 -13.74
N LEU A 84 13.96 11.73 -12.65
CA LEU A 84 14.42 11.48 -11.29
C LEU A 84 13.51 10.42 -10.64
N PHE A 85 14.04 9.21 -10.49
CA PHE A 85 13.36 8.13 -9.78
C PHE A 85 13.54 8.33 -8.27
N GLY A 86 12.44 8.60 -7.57
CA GLY A 86 12.42 8.60 -6.10
C GLY A 86 12.11 7.19 -5.62
N TYR A 87 13.12 6.47 -5.16
CA TYR A 87 13.03 5.08 -4.68
C TYR A 87 12.74 5.04 -3.18
N HIS A 88 11.77 4.20 -2.81
CA HIS A 88 11.32 3.97 -1.44
C HIS A 88 11.05 2.47 -1.20
N PRO A 89 11.18 1.95 0.02
CA PRO A 89 12.01 2.48 1.09
C PRO A 89 13.49 2.16 0.80
N HIS A 90 14.42 2.73 1.56
CA HIS A 90 15.83 2.34 1.52
C HIS A 90 16.05 0.91 2.03
N GLY A 91 15.23 0.45 2.99
CA GLY A 91 15.58 -0.71 3.81
C GLY A 91 16.96 -0.55 4.44
N ILE A 92 17.60 -1.65 4.83
CA ILE A 92 18.93 -1.58 5.46
C ILE A 92 20.03 -1.30 4.41
N ILE A 93 19.98 -1.99 3.25
CA ILE A 93 21.03 -1.90 2.21
C ILE A 93 20.52 -1.52 0.81
N GLY A 94 19.20 -1.36 0.61
CA GLY A 94 18.62 -0.97 -0.68
C GLY A 94 18.87 -1.96 -1.82
N MET A 95 18.72 -3.26 -1.56
CA MET A 95 19.16 -4.30 -2.48
C MET A 95 18.33 -4.31 -3.78
N GLY A 96 17.03 -4.05 -3.67
CA GLY A 96 16.13 -3.88 -4.81
C GLY A 96 16.56 -2.72 -5.70
N ALA A 97 17.02 -1.59 -5.13
CA ALA A 97 17.54 -0.47 -5.90
C ALA A 97 18.81 -0.85 -6.66
N VAL A 98 19.77 -1.52 -5.99
CA VAL A 98 21.03 -1.95 -6.61
C VAL A 98 20.77 -2.92 -7.76
N ILE A 99 20.00 -3.98 -7.52
CA ILE A 99 19.77 -5.02 -8.54
C ILE A 99 18.93 -4.45 -9.70
N SER A 100 17.93 -3.62 -9.43
CA SER A 100 17.01 -3.10 -10.45
C SER A 100 17.60 -1.97 -11.31
N PHE A 101 18.38 -1.06 -10.72
CA PHE A 101 18.88 0.13 -11.42
C PHE A 101 20.40 0.11 -11.64
N GLY A 102 21.16 -0.46 -10.69
CA GLY A 102 22.61 -0.57 -10.79
C GLY A 102 23.08 -1.63 -11.78
N THR A 103 22.25 -2.63 -12.09
CA THR A 103 22.62 -3.79 -12.92
C THR A 103 21.65 -4.01 -14.07
N GLU A 104 21.92 -4.98 -14.94
CA GLU A 104 20.98 -5.42 -15.98
C GLU A 104 20.23 -6.71 -15.58
N ALA A 105 20.35 -7.20 -14.34
CA ALA A 105 19.75 -8.46 -13.92
C ALA A 105 18.22 -8.47 -14.03
N CYS A 106 17.58 -7.31 -13.86
CA CYS A 106 16.13 -7.11 -14.02
C CYS A 106 15.73 -6.59 -15.43
N GLY A 107 16.66 -6.53 -16.38
CA GLY A 107 16.40 -6.02 -17.73
C GLY A 107 16.07 -4.52 -17.77
N PHE A 108 16.83 -3.69 -17.04
CA PHE A 108 16.56 -2.24 -16.96
C PHE A 108 16.49 -1.59 -18.35
N SER A 109 17.50 -1.85 -19.20
CA SER A 109 17.57 -1.24 -20.53
C SER A 109 16.43 -1.67 -21.46
N GLU A 110 15.84 -2.85 -21.24
CA GLU A 110 14.69 -3.35 -22.00
C GLU A 110 13.39 -2.68 -21.54
N LYS A 111 13.25 -2.44 -20.23
CA LYS A 111 12.05 -1.81 -19.63
C LYS A 111 12.02 -0.29 -19.82
N PHE A 112 13.19 0.34 -19.96
CA PHE A 112 13.36 1.78 -20.12
C PHE A 112 14.28 2.08 -21.31
N PRO A 113 13.84 1.80 -22.55
CA PRO A 113 14.66 1.97 -23.74
C PRO A 113 15.06 3.44 -23.92
N GLY A 114 16.35 3.68 -24.18
CA GLY A 114 16.90 5.03 -24.36
C GLY A 114 17.14 5.80 -23.06
N ILE A 115 16.83 5.23 -21.89
CA ILE A 115 17.08 5.87 -20.59
C ILE A 115 18.32 5.27 -19.92
N THR A 116 19.21 6.15 -19.46
CA THR A 116 20.44 5.83 -18.73
C THR A 116 20.33 6.34 -17.30
N ALA A 117 19.94 5.46 -16.36
CA ALA A 117 19.73 5.84 -14.97
C ALA A 117 20.98 5.64 -14.09
N SER A 118 21.47 6.67 -13.41
CA SER A 118 22.57 6.58 -12.44
C SER A 118 22.04 6.43 -11.01
N LEU A 119 22.39 5.34 -10.32
CA LEU A 119 21.99 5.12 -8.93
C LEU A 119 22.86 5.95 -7.98
N LEU A 120 22.23 6.77 -7.14
CA LEU A 120 22.96 7.71 -6.30
C LEU A 120 23.22 7.17 -4.89
N THR A 121 24.43 7.39 -4.40
CA THR A 121 24.85 6.97 -3.05
C THR A 121 25.69 8.05 -2.35
N LEU A 122 25.99 7.84 -1.08
CA LEU A 122 26.74 8.78 -0.24
C LEU A 122 28.10 9.13 -0.87
N SER A 123 28.47 10.41 -0.85
CA SER A 123 29.75 10.87 -1.38
C SER A 123 30.97 10.22 -0.70
N SER A 124 30.82 9.77 0.55
CA SER A 124 31.86 9.04 1.29
C SER A 124 32.24 7.71 0.63
N ASN A 125 31.32 7.04 -0.04
CA ASN A 125 31.59 5.78 -0.74
C ASN A 125 32.61 5.95 -1.87
N PHE A 126 32.75 7.16 -2.42
CA PHE A 126 33.72 7.48 -3.47
C PHE A 126 35.09 7.90 -2.93
N LYS A 127 35.30 7.90 -1.61
CA LYS A 127 36.60 8.19 -0.99
C LYS A 127 37.48 6.94 -0.81
N LEU A 128 36.89 5.74 -0.94
CA LEU A 128 37.62 4.48 -0.83
C LEU A 128 38.13 4.05 -2.20
N PRO A 129 39.46 3.94 -2.41
CA PRO A 129 40.02 3.52 -3.69
C PRO A 129 39.54 2.10 -4.04
N LEU A 130 39.44 1.77 -5.34
CA LEU A 130 38.95 0.50 -5.88
C LEU A 130 37.45 0.25 -5.65
N TYR A 131 36.95 0.42 -4.42
CA TYR A 131 35.52 0.37 -4.13
C TYR A 131 34.74 1.43 -4.92
N ARG A 132 35.29 2.66 -5.00
CA ARG A 132 34.71 3.70 -5.86
C ARG A 132 34.63 3.26 -7.32
N ASP A 133 35.65 2.57 -7.83
CA ASP A 133 35.74 2.21 -9.24
C ASP A 133 34.78 1.07 -9.55
N TYR A 134 34.55 0.15 -8.60
CA TYR A 134 33.46 -0.81 -8.65
C TYR A 134 32.09 -0.13 -8.72
N LEU A 135 31.81 0.83 -7.82
CA LEU A 135 30.56 1.59 -7.83
C LEU A 135 30.34 2.36 -9.15
N LEU A 136 31.37 3.08 -9.61
CA LEU A 136 31.34 3.79 -10.89
C LEU A 136 31.14 2.84 -12.07
N SER A 137 31.73 1.63 -12.02
CA SER A 137 31.53 0.58 -13.03
C SER A 137 30.09 0.08 -13.08
N LEU A 138 29.37 0.09 -11.95
CA LEU A 138 27.92 -0.16 -11.92
C LEU A 138 27.08 1.05 -12.35
N GLY A 139 27.72 2.20 -12.60
CA GLY A 139 27.04 3.44 -12.96
C GLY A 139 26.45 4.17 -11.76
N PHE A 140 27.02 3.97 -10.56
CA PHE A 140 26.65 4.77 -9.39
C PHE A 140 27.26 6.17 -9.49
N SER A 141 26.67 7.13 -8.78
CA SER A 141 27.21 8.49 -8.66
C SER A 141 26.91 9.07 -7.28
N SER A 142 27.50 10.23 -6.97
CA SER A 142 27.28 10.93 -5.71
C SER A 142 25.86 11.50 -5.64
N VAL A 143 25.20 11.37 -4.48
CA VAL A 143 23.90 12.01 -4.20
C VAL A 143 24.00 13.53 -3.93
N SER A 144 25.18 14.13 -4.15
CA SER A 144 25.34 15.58 -4.04
C SER A 144 24.51 16.33 -5.09
N ARG A 145 23.97 17.50 -4.70
CA ARG A 145 23.20 18.37 -5.61
C ARG A 145 23.93 18.62 -6.93
N LYS A 146 25.21 18.95 -6.86
CA LYS A 146 26.06 19.20 -8.04
C LYS A 146 26.07 17.99 -8.99
N SER A 147 26.19 16.78 -8.46
CA SER A 147 26.19 15.57 -9.29
C SER A 147 24.83 15.30 -9.92
N CYS A 148 23.75 15.44 -9.13
CA CYS A 148 22.39 15.28 -9.63
C CYS A 148 22.11 16.23 -10.80
N GLU A 149 22.40 17.52 -10.62
CA GLU A 149 22.23 18.53 -11.67
C GLU A 149 23.14 18.26 -12.88
N THR A 150 24.40 17.87 -12.66
CA THR A 150 25.33 17.57 -13.77
C THR A 150 24.86 16.39 -14.62
N ILE A 151 24.31 15.35 -14.00
CA ILE A 151 23.83 14.16 -14.73
C ILE A 151 22.53 14.48 -15.47
N LEU A 152 21.57 15.14 -14.83
CA LEU A 152 20.27 15.47 -15.44
C LEU A 152 20.38 16.53 -16.54
N ARG A 153 21.34 17.47 -16.43
CA ARG A 153 21.61 18.47 -17.48
C ARG A 153 22.29 17.87 -18.73
N LYS A 154 22.63 16.57 -18.74
CA LYS A 154 23.01 15.88 -20.00
C LYS A 154 21.83 15.81 -20.98
N GLY A 155 20.59 15.98 -20.50
CA GLY A 155 19.41 16.15 -21.32
C GLY A 155 18.63 14.84 -21.54
N PRO A 156 17.95 14.70 -22.69
CA PRO A 156 17.08 13.56 -23.00
C PRO A 156 17.73 12.20 -22.73
N GLY A 157 16.97 11.30 -22.09
CA GLY A 157 17.42 9.94 -21.77
C GLY A 157 18.34 9.86 -20.55
N SER A 158 18.72 10.97 -19.92
CA SER A 158 19.44 10.93 -18.65
C SER A 158 18.47 10.71 -17.48
N ALA A 159 18.87 9.86 -16.53
CA ALA A 159 18.09 9.69 -15.31
C ALA A 159 18.98 9.51 -14.08
N ILE A 160 18.43 9.83 -12.91
CA ILE A 160 19.05 9.50 -11.63
C ILE A 160 18.05 8.76 -10.74
N VAL A 161 18.57 7.92 -9.85
CA VAL A 161 17.77 7.21 -8.86
C VAL A 161 18.24 7.62 -7.47
N ILE A 162 17.34 8.22 -6.70
CA ILE A 162 17.60 8.66 -5.33
C ILE A 162 16.77 7.81 -4.40
N VAL A 163 17.43 7.16 -3.45
CA VAL A 163 16.77 6.52 -2.32
C VAL A 163 16.47 7.59 -1.26
N VAL A 164 15.23 8.07 -1.21
CA VAL A 164 14.89 9.35 -0.56
C VAL A 164 15.02 9.30 0.95
N GLY A 165 14.55 8.21 1.58
CA GLY A 165 14.60 8.05 3.04
C GLY A 165 16.02 7.90 3.59
N GLY A 166 16.94 7.34 2.79
CA GLY A 166 18.36 7.21 3.10
C GLY A 166 18.63 6.53 4.45
N ALA A 167 19.69 6.97 5.14
CA ALA A 167 20.13 6.39 6.41
C ALA A 167 19.12 6.54 7.57
N GLN A 168 18.18 7.50 7.51
CA GLN A 168 17.15 7.61 8.56
C GLN A 168 16.11 6.50 8.45
N GLU A 169 15.78 6.10 7.22
CA GLU A 169 14.84 5.01 6.96
C GLU A 169 15.46 3.65 7.23
N SER A 170 16.76 3.47 6.96
CA SER A 170 17.47 2.23 7.30
C SER A 170 17.51 1.94 8.79
N LEU A 171 17.58 2.97 9.64
CA LEU A 171 17.52 2.83 11.11
C LEU A 171 16.14 2.42 11.63
N LYS A 172 15.09 2.75 10.89
CA LYS A 172 13.69 2.47 11.22
C LYS A 172 13.15 1.23 10.49
N SER A 173 13.98 0.57 9.70
CA SER A 173 13.60 -0.60 8.92
C SER A 173 13.17 -1.74 9.85
N ARG A 174 11.96 -2.25 9.65
CA ARG A 174 11.42 -3.38 10.39
C ARG A 174 10.62 -4.27 9.43
N PRO A 175 10.75 -5.60 9.52
CA PRO A 175 9.87 -6.54 8.82
C PRO A 175 8.39 -6.24 9.08
N GLY A 176 7.55 -6.42 8.06
CA GLY A 176 6.10 -6.22 8.10
C GLY A 176 5.64 -4.76 8.09
N VAL A 177 6.54 -3.77 8.06
CA VAL A 177 6.20 -2.35 8.16
C VAL A 177 6.86 -1.54 7.03
N LEU A 178 6.06 -0.72 6.34
CA LEU A 178 6.51 0.19 5.30
C LEU A 178 6.30 1.65 5.72
N ASN A 179 7.22 2.18 6.54
CA ASN A 179 7.19 3.57 7.00
C ASN A 179 8.18 4.42 6.21
N LEU A 180 7.67 5.38 5.45
CA LEU A 180 8.50 6.22 4.58
C LEU A 180 8.94 7.51 5.27
N THR A 181 10.23 7.82 5.20
CA THR A 181 10.77 9.12 5.64
C THR A 181 10.69 10.12 4.49
N LEU A 182 9.49 10.64 4.20
CA LEU A 182 9.23 11.48 3.02
C LEU A 182 8.74 12.90 3.33
N GLU A 183 7.89 13.09 4.34
CA GLU A 183 7.16 14.35 4.60
C GLU A 183 8.01 15.63 4.52
N ASN A 184 9.22 15.60 5.08
CA ASN A 184 10.13 16.74 5.12
C ASN A 184 11.28 16.66 4.10
N ARG A 185 11.28 15.67 3.20
CA ARG A 185 12.38 15.40 2.25
C ARG A 185 12.15 16.08 0.89
N LYS A 186 12.21 17.41 0.87
CA LYS A 186 11.91 18.20 -0.34
C LYS A 186 13.10 18.41 -1.30
N GLY A 187 14.31 18.00 -0.90
CA GLY A 187 15.54 18.27 -1.66
C GLY A 187 15.58 17.66 -3.06
N PHE A 188 15.05 16.45 -3.25
CA PHE A 188 15.02 15.80 -4.56
C PHE A 188 14.02 16.49 -5.51
N VAL A 189 12.89 17.00 -4.98
CA VAL A 189 11.91 17.80 -5.73
C VAL A 189 12.56 19.09 -6.23
N ARG A 190 13.31 19.79 -5.37
CA ARG A 190 14.07 21.00 -5.78
C ARG A 190 15.04 20.71 -6.92
N VAL A 191 15.71 19.56 -6.90
CA VAL A 191 16.64 19.15 -7.98
C VAL A 191 15.88 18.87 -9.27
N ALA A 192 14.76 18.15 -9.20
CA ALA A 192 13.90 17.88 -10.36
C ALA A 192 13.42 19.18 -11.02
N MET A 193 12.88 20.13 -10.23
CA MET A 193 12.42 21.43 -10.73
C MET A 193 13.54 22.22 -11.40
N ARG A 194 14.74 22.26 -10.79
CA ARG A 194 15.91 22.95 -11.37
C ARG A 194 16.44 22.34 -12.65
N THR A 195 16.11 21.11 -12.95
CA THR A 195 16.64 20.38 -14.11
C THR A 195 15.57 20.07 -15.14
N GLY A 196 14.29 20.31 -14.82
CA GLY A 196 13.16 19.90 -15.64
C GLY A 196 13.02 18.38 -15.74
N ALA A 197 13.52 17.64 -14.74
CA ALA A 197 13.43 16.19 -14.72
C ALA A 197 12.10 15.74 -14.13
N ASP A 198 11.37 14.90 -14.86
CA ASP A 198 10.10 14.36 -14.38
C ASP A 198 10.36 13.40 -13.20
N LEU A 199 9.53 13.54 -12.16
CA LEU A 199 9.66 12.74 -10.94
C LEU A 199 8.95 11.39 -11.12
N VAL A 200 9.66 10.29 -10.98
CA VAL A 200 9.09 8.94 -11.09
C VAL A 200 8.97 8.32 -9.70
N PRO A 201 7.75 8.17 -9.13
CA PRO A 201 7.54 7.48 -7.88
C PRO A 201 7.92 6.00 -8.04
N THR A 202 8.79 5.47 -7.17
CA THR A 202 9.26 4.09 -7.25
C THR A 202 9.22 3.43 -5.88
N LEU A 203 8.59 2.26 -5.78
CA LEU A 203 8.43 1.52 -4.52
C LEU A 203 8.98 0.09 -4.63
N GLY A 204 9.86 -0.30 -3.70
CA GLY A 204 10.41 -1.64 -3.54
C GLY A 204 9.74 -2.40 -2.40
N PHE A 205 8.75 -3.23 -2.74
CA PHE A 205 8.11 -4.13 -1.78
C PHE A 205 9.08 -5.24 -1.35
N GLY A 206 9.18 -5.53 -0.06
CA GLY A 206 10.04 -6.59 0.49
C GLY A 206 11.42 -6.14 0.97
N GLU A 207 11.83 -4.88 0.71
CA GLU A 207 13.15 -4.36 1.12
C GLU A 207 13.39 -4.41 2.64
N ASN A 208 12.36 -4.20 3.45
CA ASN A 208 12.47 -4.20 4.91
C ASN A 208 12.50 -5.62 5.51
N GLU A 209 12.21 -6.66 4.71
CA GLU A 209 12.17 -8.06 5.15
C GLU A 209 13.55 -8.74 5.14
N LEU A 210 14.57 -8.06 4.59
CA LEU A 210 15.89 -8.64 4.36
C LEU A 210 16.69 -8.84 5.66
N PHE A 211 16.33 -8.15 6.74
CA PHE A 211 17.04 -8.21 8.01
C PHE A 211 16.09 -7.94 9.17
N ASN A 212 16.34 -8.59 10.29
CA ASN A 212 15.79 -8.16 11.57
C ASN A 212 16.69 -7.05 12.12
N GLN A 213 16.09 -6.04 12.75
CA GLN A 213 16.84 -4.97 13.39
C GLN A 213 16.50 -4.92 14.88
N ALA A 214 17.53 -4.97 15.72
CA ALA A 214 17.37 -4.87 17.16
C ALA A 214 16.82 -3.47 17.53
N ASP A 215 15.94 -3.44 18.53
CA ASP A 215 15.34 -2.19 18.96
C ASP A 215 16.39 -1.28 19.60
N ASN A 216 16.42 -0.02 19.18
CA ASN A 216 17.42 0.93 19.63
C ASN A 216 16.75 2.13 20.30
N GLN A 217 16.35 1.93 21.55
CA GLN A 217 15.76 2.99 22.37
C GLN A 217 16.80 4.07 22.70
N GLU A 218 16.35 5.33 22.73
CA GLU A 218 17.17 6.46 23.14
C GLU A 218 17.72 6.25 24.56
N GLY A 219 19.04 6.33 24.71
CA GLY A 219 19.73 6.14 26.00
C GLY A 219 20.54 4.85 26.14
N THR A 220 20.35 3.86 25.26
CA THR A 220 21.16 2.63 25.28
C THR A 220 22.61 2.86 24.85
N TRP A 221 23.52 1.95 25.24
CA TRP A 221 24.92 2.01 24.80
C TRP A 221 25.05 1.91 23.26
N LEU A 222 24.18 1.10 22.65
CA LEU A 222 24.10 0.91 21.20
C LEU A 222 23.68 2.21 20.51
N TYR A 223 22.70 2.93 21.07
CA TYR A 223 22.32 4.26 20.62
C TYR A 223 23.48 5.25 20.68
N ARG A 224 24.22 5.29 21.79
CA ARG A 224 25.39 6.18 21.94
C ARG A 224 26.49 5.88 20.92
N LEU A 225 26.80 4.60 20.70
CA LEU A 225 27.76 4.16 19.69
C LEU A 225 27.31 4.53 18.27
N GLN A 226 26.03 4.31 17.94
CA GLN A 226 25.47 4.70 16.64
C GLN A 226 25.54 6.21 16.44
N GLN A 227 25.22 7.04 17.46
CA GLN A 227 25.36 8.49 17.33
C GLN A 227 26.81 8.94 17.17
N LEU A 228 27.77 8.28 17.81
CA LEU A 228 29.20 8.55 17.62
C LEU A 228 29.62 8.27 16.17
N VAL A 229 29.27 7.09 15.63
CA VAL A 229 29.57 6.71 14.24
C VAL A 229 28.88 7.66 13.25
N LYS A 230 27.62 8.06 13.53
CA LYS A 230 26.90 9.06 12.74
C LYS A 230 27.62 10.41 12.73
N HIS A 231 28.11 10.86 13.88
CA HIS A 231 28.79 12.14 14.01
C HIS A 231 30.14 12.14 13.29
N SER A 232 30.89 11.03 13.35
CA SER A 232 32.20 10.90 12.71
C SER A 232 32.15 10.65 11.21
N PHE A 233 31.19 9.83 10.73
CA PHE A 233 31.19 9.33 9.35
C PHE A 233 29.95 9.74 8.54
N GLY A 234 28.95 10.38 9.16
CA GLY A 234 27.73 10.84 8.50
C GLY A 234 26.70 9.74 8.21
N PHE A 235 26.95 8.50 8.63
CA PHE A 235 26.04 7.37 8.52
C PHE A 235 26.09 6.50 9.79
N THR A 236 25.01 5.78 10.07
CA THR A 236 24.91 4.83 11.18
C THR A 236 24.91 3.40 10.66
N LEU A 237 25.57 2.48 11.35
CA LEU A 237 25.41 1.05 11.10
C LEU A 237 24.26 0.52 11.96
N PRO A 238 23.14 0.07 11.36
CA PRO A 238 22.07 -0.58 12.12
C PRO A 238 22.58 -1.90 12.73
N ALA A 239 22.11 -2.24 13.94
CA ALA A 239 22.35 -3.54 14.53
C ALA A 239 21.41 -4.56 13.87
N ILE A 240 21.94 -5.33 12.94
CA ILE A 240 21.19 -6.21 12.07
C ILE A 240 21.41 -7.68 12.42
N ALA A 241 20.35 -8.46 12.26
CA ALA A 241 20.36 -9.90 12.35
C ALA A 241 19.76 -10.47 11.07
N GLY A 242 20.62 -11.07 10.26
CA GLY A 242 20.27 -11.87 9.10
C GLY A 242 20.51 -13.36 9.37
N ARG A 243 20.80 -14.11 8.31
CA ARG A 243 21.12 -15.54 8.38
C ARG A 243 22.63 -15.82 8.32
N GLY A 244 23.03 -17.01 8.72
CA GLY A 244 24.37 -17.55 8.57
C GLY A 244 24.66 -17.99 7.13
N LEU A 245 25.93 -18.25 6.82
CA LEU A 245 26.35 -18.71 5.49
C LEU A 245 25.86 -20.13 5.15
N LEU A 246 25.62 -20.97 6.17
CA LEU A 246 25.31 -22.41 6.01
C LEU A 246 24.00 -22.85 6.69
N HIS A 247 23.37 -22.02 7.52
CA HIS A 247 22.13 -22.33 8.26
C HIS A 247 21.29 -21.05 8.46
N GLU A 248 19.97 -21.17 8.67
CA GLU A 248 19.08 -20.02 8.98
C GLU A 248 19.34 -19.36 10.35
N SER A 249 20.31 -19.87 11.11
CA SER A 249 20.74 -19.32 12.39
C SER A 249 21.42 -17.96 12.21
N PHE A 250 21.21 -17.06 13.19
CA PHE A 250 21.72 -15.68 13.28
C PHE A 250 23.05 -15.40 12.56
N GLY A 251 23.09 -14.40 11.67
CA GLY A 251 24.30 -13.97 10.96
C GLY A 251 24.18 -12.58 10.32
N LEU A 252 25.11 -12.25 9.41
CA LEU A 252 25.16 -10.95 8.71
C LEU A 252 24.64 -11.01 7.27
N MET A 253 24.28 -12.19 6.76
CA MET A 253 23.77 -12.34 5.40
C MET A 253 22.27 -11.97 5.36
N PRO A 254 21.80 -11.17 4.40
CA PRO A 254 20.37 -10.85 4.32
C PRO A 254 19.51 -12.09 4.08
N TYR A 255 18.29 -12.12 4.60
CA TYR A 255 17.33 -13.20 4.37
C TYR A 255 16.91 -13.30 2.90
N GLN A 256 16.60 -14.52 2.47
CA GLN A 256 16.13 -14.81 1.13
C GLN A 256 14.65 -14.43 0.98
N ARG A 257 14.36 -13.16 0.72
CA ARG A 257 12.98 -12.65 0.58
C ARG A 257 12.77 -12.00 -0.80
N PRO A 258 11.57 -12.17 -1.40
CA PRO A 258 11.28 -11.58 -2.70
C PRO A 258 11.20 -10.06 -2.60
N ILE A 259 11.80 -9.37 -3.58
CA ILE A 259 11.72 -7.90 -3.72
C ILE A 259 11.02 -7.55 -5.03
N THR A 260 9.92 -6.82 -4.95
CA THR A 260 9.22 -6.32 -6.15
C THR A 260 9.35 -4.80 -6.21
N VAL A 261 10.15 -4.33 -7.15
CA VAL A 261 10.32 -2.91 -7.46
C VAL A 261 9.32 -2.51 -8.52
N VAL A 262 8.52 -1.49 -8.23
CA VAL A 262 7.49 -0.96 -9.13
C VAL A 262 7.74 0.53 -9.36
N THR A 263 7.86 0.94 -10.62
CA THR A 263 7.92 2.34 -11.03
C THR A 263 6.54 2.79 -11.48
N GLY A 264 6.06 3.91 -10.92
CA GLY A 264 4.74 4.49 -11.19
C GLY A 264 4.75 5.46 -12.37
N GLU A 265 3.58 6.05 -12.62
CA GLU A 265 3.43 7.14 -13.60
C GLU A 265 4.32 8.35 -13.23
N PRO A 266 5.03 8.97 -14.20
CA PRO A 266 5.85 10.14 -13.94
C PRO A 266 4.97 11.36 -13.59
N VAL A 267 5.39 12.12 -12.59
CA VAL A 267 4.85 13.44 -12.27
C VAL A 267 5.63 14.46 -13.07
N GLN A 268 4.94 15.14 -13.99
CA GLN A 268 5.56 16.13 -14.86
C GLN A 268 6.04 17.35 -14.06
N VAL A 269 7.26 17.79 -14.35
CA VAL A 269 7.89 18.90 -13.66
C VAL A 269 8.18 20.03 -14.65
N LEU A 270 7.71 21.24 -14.31
CA LEU A 270 8.10 22.45 -15.04
C LEU A 270 9.48 22.89 -14.57
N HIS A 271 10.36 23.20 -15.53
CA HIS A 271 11.70 23.67 -15.24
C HIS A 271 11.68 25.07 -14.63
N THR A 272 12.22 25.19 -13.41
CA THR A 272 12.35 26.45 -12.67
C THR A 272 13.73 26.49 -12.01
N GLU A 273 14.62 27.40 -12.44
CA GLU A 273 15.99 27.50 -11.90
C GLU A 273 16.03 27.87 -10.41
N ASN A 274 15.11 28.72 -9.95
CA ASN A 274 15.00 29.13 -8.55
C ASN A 274 13.54 28.97 -8.06
N PRO A 275 13.11 27.73 -7.76
CA PRO A 275 11.75 27.50 -7.29
C PRO A 275 11.57 28.06 -5.89
N THR A 276 10.41 28.66 -5.64
CA THR A 276 9.98 29.10 -4.30
C THR A 276 9.65 27.89 -3.42
N GLU A 277 9.63 28.07 -2.10
CA GLU A 277 9.29 26.96 -1.19
C GLU A 277 7.84 26.50 -1.37
N GLU A 278 6.93 27.42 -1.69
CA GLU A 278 5.52 27.12 -1.96
C GLU A 278 5.36 26.23 -3.21
N GLU A 279 6.10 26.50 -4.29
CA GLU A 279 6.07 25.66 -5.50
C GLU A 279 6.68 24.28 -5.24
N VAL A 280 7.74 24.22 -4.44
CA VAL A 280 8.36 22.95 -4.04
C VAL A 280 7.39 22.12 -3.19
N ASP A 281 6.65 22.76 -2.30
CA ASP A 281 5.68 22.10 -1.42
C ASP A 281 4.50 21.54 -2.19
N GLU A 282 3.98 22.32 -3.14
CA GLU A 282 2.91 21.87 -4.05
C GLU A 282 3.39 20.71 -4.93
N MET A 283 4.60 20.79 -5.50
CA MET A 283 5.15 19.69 -6.30
C MET A 283 5.43 18.45 -5.45
N HIS A 284 5.94 18.61 -4.23
CA HIS A 284 6.14 17.51 -3.29
C HIS A 284 4.80 16.85 -2.92
N LYS A 285 3.75 17.64 -2.69
CA LYS A 285 2.40 17.12 -2.43
C LYS A 285 1.87 16.29 -3.61
N ARG A 286 2.05 16.76 -4.84
CA ARG A 286 1.71 15.99 -6.05
C ARG A 286 2.50 14.69 -6.16
N TYR A 287 3.78 14.72 -5.83
CA TYR A 287 4.61 13.51 -5.79
C TYR A 287 4.10 12.50 -4.75
N VAL A 288 3.77 12.94 -3.54
CA VAL A 288 3.22 12.07 -2.49
C VAL A 288 1.87 11.48 -2.92
N GLN A 289 0.97 12.30 -3.47
CA GLN A 289 -0.31 11.83 -4.00
C GLN A 289 -0.13 10.81 -5.13
N ALA A 290 0.85 11.01 -6.01
CA ALA A 290 1.18 10.05 -7.05
C ALA A 290 1.73 8.75 -6.46
N LEU A 291 2.55 8.79 -5.42
CA LEU A 291 3.04 7.59 -4.71
C LEU A 291 1.87 6.81 -4.10
N GLU A 292 0.96 7.47 -3.39
CA GLU A 292 -0.24 6.86 -2.81
C GLU A 292 -1.17 6.29 -3.89
N LYS A 293 -1.43 7.04 -4.96
CA LYS A 293 -2.24 6.58 -6.10
C LYS A 293 -1.61 5.35 -6.76
N ASN A 294 -0.30 5.38 -7.04
CA ASN A 294 0.36 4.31 -7.78
C ASN A 294 0.51 3.02 -6.95
N PHE A 295 0.58 3.10 -5.62
CA PHE A 295 0.99 1.96 -4.80
C PHE A 295 0.07 1.62 -3.64
N MET A 296 -0.85 2.51 -3.26
CA MET A 296 -1.80 2.30 -2.17
C MET A 296 -3.26 2.27 -2.64
N ALA A 297 -3.59 2.77 -3.83
CA ALA A 297 -4.97 2.81 -4.32
C ALA A 297 -5.57 1.41 -4.59
N ASP A 298 -4.73 0.41 -4.88
CA ASP A 298 -5.16 -0.97 -5.15
C ASP A 298 -5.14 -1.86 -3.88
N VAL A 299 -4.84 -1.30 -2.70
CA VAL A 299 -4.92 -2.07 -1.45
C VAL A 299 -6.39 -2.27 -1.12
N ARG A 300 -6.87 -3.49 -1.38
CA ARG A 300 -8.20 -3.93 -1.00
C ARG A 300 -8.44 -3.58 0.48
N PRO A 301 -9.53 -2.87 0.82
CA PRO A 301 -9.81 -2.56 2.21
C PRO A 301 -10.02 -3.86 2.99
N LEU A 302 -9.66 -3.86 4.28
CA LEU A 302 -9.94 -4.98 5.18
C LEU A 302 -11.44 -5.18 5.31
N ALA A 303 -12.21 -4.10 5.34
CA ALA A 303 -13.66 -4.13 5.48
C ALA A 303 -14.30 -2.79 5.08
N TYR A 304 -15.62 -2.78 4.96
CA TYR A 304 -16.44 -1.59 4.78
C TYR A 304 -17.28 -1.28 6.03
N LEU A 305 -17.38 0.00 6.38
CA LEU A 305 -18.29 0.50 7.39
C LEU A 305 -19.22 1.56 6.78
N THR A 306 -20.52 1.29 6.76
CA THR A 306 -21.53 2.22 6.24
C THR A 306 -22.36 2.82 7.36
N LEU A 307 -22.40 4.14 7.45
CA LEU A 307 -23.24 4.89 8.38
C LEU A 307 -24.44 5.45 7.62
N ILE A 308 -25.66 5.20 8.12
CA ILE A 308 -26.89 5.65 7.49
C ILE A 308 -27.68 6.51 8.46
N ARG A 309 -28.08 7.71 8.03
CA ARG A 309 -29.00 8.54 8.82
C ARG A 309 -30.44 8.07 8.63
N HIS A 310 -31.23 8.09 9.70
CA HIS A 310 -32.66 7.81 9.63
C HIS A 310 -33.44 8.65 8.58
N GLY A 311 -34.57 8.12 8.10
CA GLY A 311 -35.51 8.81 7.22
C GLY A 311 -36.13 10.09 7.82
N GLU A 312 -36.67 10.96 6.97
CA GLU A 312 -37.23 12.25 7.38
C GLU A 312 -38.39 12.09 8.38
N SER A 313 -38.27 12.71 9.55
CA SER A 313 -39.34 12.80 10.55
C SER A 313 -40.04 14.15 10.51
N ARG A 314 -41.27 14.21 11.06
CA ARG A 314 -42.02 15.47 11.20
C ARG A 314 -41.21 16.56 11.91
N ALA A 315 -40.41 16.17 12.91
CA ALA A 315 -39.52 17.09 13.62
C ALA A 315 -38.41 17.66 12.72
N ASN A 316 -37.90 16.90 11.74
CA ASN A 316 -36.91 17.40 10.79
C ASN A 316 -37.48 18.52 9.92
N VAL A 317 -38.68 18.32 9.38
CA VAL A 317 -39.36 19.31 8.53
C VAL A 317 -39.70 20.57 9.31
N GLU A 318 -40.26 20.42 10.51
CA GLU A 318 -40.68 21.54 11.35
C GLU A 318 -39.53 22.22 12.12
N ARG A 319 -38.31 21.69 11.97
CA ARG A 319 -37.07 22.13 12.64
C ARG A 319 -37.21 22.14 14.16
N VAL A 320 -37.81 21.08 14.69
CA VAL A 320 -37.96 20.83 16.12
C VAL A 320 -36.75 20.07 16.63
N LEU A 321 -36.18 20.52 17.76
CA LEU A 321 -35.08 19.85 18.41
C LEU A 321 -35.55 18.49 18.93
N GLN A 322 -34.98 17.43 18.36
CA GLN A 322 -35.35 16.06 18.64
C GLN A 322 -34.09 15.20 18.79
N GLY A 323 -33.91 14.66 19.99
CA GLY A 323 -32.87 13.71 20.32
C GLY A 323 -33.47 12.33 20.51
N VAL A 324 -33.94 12.07 21.73
CA VAL A 324 -34.47 10.75 22.13
C VAL A 324 -35.99 10.63 21.96
N THR A 325 -36.68 11.75 21.74
CA THR A 325 -38.10 11.76 21.39
C THR A 325 -38.33 11.24 19.97
N ASP A 326 -39.52 10.71 19.68
CA ASP A 326 -39.76 9.94 18.46
C ASP A 326 -40.98 10.45 17.69
N ALA A 327 -40.74 11.50 16.89
CA ALA A 327 -41.74 12.01 15.95
C ALA A 327 -41.83 11.04 14.77
N PRO A 328 -43.04 10.77 14.25
CA PRO A 328 -43.22 9.84 13.15
C PRO A 328 -42.51 10.31 11.88
N LEU A 329 -42.23 9.36 11.00
CA LEU A 329 -41.73 9.65 9.65
C LEU A 329 -42.80 10.40 8.84
N THR A 330 -42.36 11.29 7.95
CA THR A 330 -43.26 11.95 6.98
C THR A 330 -43.57 11.00 5.82
N ALA A 331 -44.55 11.32 4.97
CA ALA A 331 -44.78 10.58 3.73
C ALA A 331 -43.52 10.52 2.84
N ARG A 332 -42.73 11.60 2.82
CA ARG A 332 -41.42 11.61 2.17
C ARG A 332 -40.42 10.69 2.87
N GLY A 333 -40.40 10.67 4.20
CA GLY A 333 -39.60 9.74 5.00
C GLY A 333 -39.92 8.27 4.68
N GLU A 334 -41.20 7.92 4.51
CA GLU A 334 -41.61 6.58 4.09
C GLU A 334 -41.09 6.25 2.68
N ALA A 335 -41.28 7.16 1.71
CA ALA A 335 -40.76 6.98 0.35
C ALA A 335 -39.22 6.84 0.32
N GLN A 336 -38.50 7.55 1.19
CA GLN A 336 -37.06 7.39 1.36
C GLN A 336 -36.70 5.98 1.85
N LEU A 337 -37.47 5.40 2.76
CA LEU A 337 -37.26 4.05 3.27
C LEU A 337 -37.52 2.99 2.20
N GLU A 338 -38.57 3.17 1.38
CA GLU A 338 -38.88 2.29 0.25
C GLU A 338 -37.77 2.32 -0.81
N ALA A 339 -37.31 3.52 -1.19
CA ALA A 339 -36.22 3.69 -2.12
C ALA A 339 -34.90 3.11 -1.58
N LEU A 340 -34.62 3.32 -0.30
CA LEU A 340 -33.45 2.73 0.37
C LEU A 340 -33.54 1.21 0.37
N GLU A 341 -34.69 0.61 0.72
CA GLU A 341 -34.86 -0.84 0.69
C GLU A 341 -34.61 -1.39 -0.73
N ALA A 342 -35.16 -0.76 -1.76
CA ALA A 342 -34.96 -1.17 -3.14
C ALA A 342 -33.49 -1.10 -3.57
N ALA A 343 -32.79 -0.02 -3.19
CA ALA A 343 -31.37 0.18 -3.53
C ALA A 343 -30.44 -0.84 -2.88
N TRP A 344 -30.80 -1.37 -1.70
CA TRP A 344 -30.03 -2.41 -1.00
C TRP A 344 -30.32 -3.83 -1.50
N ARG A 345 -31.34 -4.04 -2.34
CA ARG A 345 -31.59 -5.34 -2.97
C ARG A 345 -30.51 -5.64 -4.02
N PRO A 346 -30.12 -6.91 -4.20
CA PRO A 346 -29.22 -7.32 -5.28
C PRO A 346 -29.83 -7.00 -6.66
N VAL A 347 -29.01 -6.53 -7.61
CA VAL A 347 -29.44 -6.19 -8.97
C VAL A 347 -28.56 -6.91 -9.99
N GLY A 348 -29.05 -8.02 -10.54
CA GLY A 348 -28.29 -8.85 -11.49
C GLY A 348 -27.01 -9.42 -10.86
N ASP A 349 -25.87 -9.28 -11.54
CA ASP A 349 -24.54 -9.67 -11.03
C ASP A 349 -23.94 -8.66 -10.02
N ARG A 350 -24.62 -7.54 -9.74
CA ARG A 350 -24.17 -6.53 -8.77
C ARG A 350 -24.78 -6.79 -7.40
N SER A 351 -23.99 -6.57 -6.35
CA SER A 351 -24.39 -6.78 -4.96
C SER A 351 -25.55 -5.86 -4.51
N ASN A 352 -25.56 -4.59 -4.92
CA ASN A 352 -26.63 -3.59 -4.72
C ASN A 352 -26.32 -2.31 -5.54
N GLU A 353 -27.19 -1.29 -5.50
CA GLU A 353 -27.01 -0.02 -6.22
C GLU A 353 -25.76 0.78 -5.79
N PHE A 354 -25.28 0.54 -4.56
CA PHE A 354 -24.07 1.18 -4.01
C PHE A 354 -22.79 0.44 -4.36
N HIS A 355 -22.88 -0.73 -5.03
CA HIS A 355 -21.74 -1.61 -5.31
C HIS A 355 -20.99 -2.08 -4.05
N LEU A 356 -21.71 -2.26 -2.94
CA LEU A 356 -21.13 -2.69 -1.66
C LEU A 356 -21.40 -4.18 -1.39
N PRO A 357 -20.51 -4.91 -0.71
CA PRO A 357 -20.76 -6.30 -0.30
C PRO A 357 -22.03 -6.42 0.54
N ARG A 358 -22.62 -7.62 0.62
CA ARG A 358 -23.71 -7.88 1.57
C ARG A 358 -23.22 -7.62 3.00
N PRO A 359 -23.94 -6.85 3.83
CA PRO A 359 -23.57 -6.65 5.23
C PRO A 359 -23.43 -7.97 5.98
N HIS A 360 -22.37 -8.09 6.77
CA HIS A 360 -22.19 -9.15 7.77
C HIS A 360 -22.98 -8.87 9.05
N LEU A 361 -23.20 -7.58 9.36
CA LEU A 361 -24.00 -7.15 10.49
C LEU A 361 -24.65 -5.80 10.17
N ILE A 362 -25.90 -5.65 10.62
CA ILE A 362 -26.62 -4.37 10.60
C ILE A 362 -27.01 -4.07 12.04
N ALA A 363 -26.57 -2.92 12.55
CA ALA A 363 -26.96 -2.42 13.86
C ALA A 363 -27.67 -1.07 13.74
N ALA A 364 -28.73 -0.87 14.50
CA ALA A 364 -29.52 0.35 14.49
C ALA A 364 -29.76 0.90 15.89
N SER A 365 -29.92 2.22 15.99
CA SER A 365 -30.45 2.85 17.19
C SER A 365 -31.87 2.33 17.49
N PRO A 366 -32.22 2.07 18.77
CA PRO A 366 -33.55 1.64 19.17
C PRO A 366 -34.63 2.73 19.01
N ILE A 367 -34.24 3.98 18.72
CA ILE A 367 -35.20 5.05 18.45
C ILE A 367 -35.92 4.75 17.14
N ARG A 368 -37.26 4.72 17.16
CA ARG A 368 -38.10 4.12 16.10
C ARG A 368 -37.76 4.59 14.70
N ARG A 369 -37.54 5.89 14.46
CA ARG A 369 -37.17 6.39 13.12
C ARG A 369 -35.89 5.75 12.56
N ALA A 370 -34.88 5.53 13.42
CA ALA A 370 -33.63 4.87 13.03
C ALA A 370 -33.84 3.35 12.94
N TYR A 371 -34.56 2.75 13.88
CA TYR A 371 -34.94 1.33 13.83
C TYR A 371 -35.68 0.98 12.53
N ARG A 372 -36.70 1.76 12.14
CA ARG A 372 -37.45 1.55 10.89
C ARG A 372 -36.57 1.70 9.65
N THR A 373 -35.64 2.64 9.67
CA THR A 373 -34.63 2.79 8.60
C THR A 373 -33.73 1.54 8.54
N GLY A 374 -33.29 1.03 9.70
CA GLY A 374 -32.57 -0.23 9.81
C GLY A 374 -33.35 -1.43 9.29
N CYS A 375 -34.66 -1.50 9.56
CA CYS A 375 -35.53 -2.54 9.02
C CYS A 375 -35.61 -2.49 7.48
N SER A 376 -35.66 -1.31 6.86
CA SER A 376 -35.62 -1.18 5.39
C SER A 376 -34.34 -1.77 4.81
N VAL A 377 -33.18 -1.41 5.39
CA VAL A 377 -31.88 -1.93 4.93
C VAL A 377 -31.79 -3.45 5.16
N ALA A 378 -32.24 -3.92 6.33
CA ALA A 378 -32.29 -5.33 6.67
C ALA A 378 -33.16 -6.14 5.70
N ARG A 379 -34.38 -5.64 5.36
CA ARG A 379 -35.23 -6.28 4.35
C ARG A 379 -34.58 -6.31 2.97
N GLY A 380 -33.98 -5.20 2.54
CA GLY A 380 -33.25 -5.13 1.26
C GLY A 380 -32.13 -6.16 1.17
N CYS A 381 -31.46 -6.42 2.29
CA CYS A 381 -30.37 -7.40 2.39
C CYS A 381 -30.83 -8.84 2.72
N GLY A 382 -32.13 -9.09 2.91
CA GLY A 382 -32.66 -10.41 3.30
C GLY A 382 -32.31 -10.85 4.73
N PHE A 383 -32.33 -9.92 5.69
CA PHE A 383 -32.19 -10.19 7.13
C PHE A 383 -33.58 -10.40 7.78
N ASP A 384 -33.62 -11.21 8.84
CA ASP A 384 -34.79 -11.36 9.71
C ASP A 384 -35.02 -10.08 10.53
N ILE A 385 -36.26 -9.62 10.51
CA ILE A 385 -36.76 -8.42 11.19
C ILE A 385 -37.85 -8.74 12.22
N SER A 386 -37.94 -10.01 12.64
CA SER A 386 -38.79 -10.43 13.76
C SER A 386 -38.68 -9.44 14.93
N PRO A 387 -39.79 -9.12 15.62
CA PRO A 387 -39.85 -8.04 16.58
C PRO A 387 -38.75 -8.20 17.63
N LEU A 388 -37.72 -7.37 17.51
CA LEU A 388 -36.66 -7.25 18.49
C LEU A 388 -37.29 -6.73 19.77
N GLY A 389 -36.87 -7.28 20.92
CA GLY A 389 -37.47 -7.02 22.23
C GLY A 389 -37.53 -5.54 22.65
N SER A 390 -37.86 -5.28 23.91
CA SER A 390 -38.14 -3.94 24.46
C SER A 390 -36.91 -3.00 24.60
N THR A 391 -35.93 -3.07 23.70
CA THR A 391 -34.72 -2.24 23.74
C THR A 391 -35.07 -0.78 23.47
N THR A 392 -34.67 0.10 24.37
CA THR A 392 -34.87 1.55 24.27
C THR A 392 -33.53 2.28 24.28
N PHE A 393 -33.53 3.59 24.09
CA PHE A 393 -32.30 4.40 24.20
C PHE A 393 -31.66 4.37 25.60
N ARG A 394 -32.40 3.90 26.62
CA ARG A 394 -31.93 3.74 28.00
C ARG A 394 -31.42 2.35 28.33
N SER A 395 -31.69 1.37 27.46
CA SER A 395 -31.18 0.02 27.64
C SER A 395 -29.65 0.03 27.69
N PRO A 396 -29.02 -0.93 28.40
CA PRO A 396 -27.57 -1.11 28.33
C PRO A 396 -27.10 -1.21 26.87
N VAL A 397 -25.91 -0.68 26.59
CA VAL A 397 -25.30 -0.81 25.26
C VAL A 397 -25.07 -2.29 24.95
N THR A 398 -25.25 -2.65 23.69
CA THR A 398 -25.17 -4.05 23.28
C THR A 398 -23.72 -4.53 23.33
N SER A 399 -23.51 -5.73 23.88
CA SER A 399 -22.20 -6.38 23.90
C SER A 399 -21.73 -6.72 22.49
N VAL A 400 -20.42 -6.83 22.32
CA VAL A 400 -19.81 -7.19 21.03
C VAL A 400 -20.32 -8.58 20.59
N PRO A 401 -20.93 -8.71 19.40
CA PRO A 401 -21.44 -9.99 18.94
C PRO A 401 -20.32 -10.92 18.47
N ILE A 402 -20.63 -12.21 18.31
CA ILE A 402 -19.70 -13.21 17.79
C ILE A 402 -19.20 -12.79 16.39
N LEU A 403 -17.92 -13.03 16.11
CA LEU A 403 -17.25 -12.72 14.84
C LEU A 403 -17.71 -13.69 13.72
N GLN A 404 -18.94 -13.52 13.27
CA GLN A 404 -19.55 -14.30 12.19
C GLN A 404 -20.55 -13.44 11.42
N GLN A 405 -21.04 -13.96 10.30
CA GLN A 405 -22.15 -13.34 9.58
C GLN A 405 -23.45 -13.48 10.39
N HIS A 406 -24.13 -12.37 10.61
CA HIS A 406 -25.43 -12.32 11.30
C HIS A 406 -26.56 -12.22 10.28
N THR A 407 -27.72 -12.73 10.65
CA THR A 407 -28.92 -12.73 9.80
C THR A 407 -30.05 -11.87 10.35
N SER A 408 -29.92 -11.30 11.55
CA SER A 408 -30.93 -10.46 12.19
C SER A 408 -30.42 -9.04 12.46
N LEU A 409 -31.32 -8.05 12.39
CA LEU A 409 -31.00 -6.66 12.78
C LEU A 409 -30.67 -6.58 14.28
N LEU A 410 -29.59 -5.91 14.64
CA LEU A 410 -29.19 -5.70 16.04
C LEU A 410 -29.59 -4.30 16.51
N LEU A 411 -30.16 -4.18 17.71
CA LEU A 411 -30.42 -2.88 18.34
C LEU A 411 -29.29 -2.53 19.31
N ASP A 412 -28.78 -1.30 19.24
CA ASP A 412 -27.75 -0.80 20.15
C ASP A 412 -28.09 0.62 20.61
N SER A 413 -28.33 0.78 21.92
CA SER A 413 -28.61 2.09 22.52
C SER A 413 -27.44 3.06 22.39
N GLY A 414 -26.21 2.56 22.20
CA GLY A 414 -25.01 3.36 21.93
C GLY A 414 -25.07 4.18 20.64
N LEU A 415 -25.93 3.78 19.70
CA LEU A 415 -26.17 4.49 18.43
C LEU A 415 -27.24 5.59 18.54
N SER A 416 -27.78 5.83 19.75
CA SER A 416 -28.85 6.81 19.95
C SER A 416 -28.37 8.25 19.85
N GLU A 417 -29.27 9.12 19.41
CA GLU A 417 -29.01 10.56 19.29
C GLU A 417 -28.74 11.21 20.65
N ARG A 418 -28.17 12.41 20.63
CA ARG A 418 -27.97 13.23 21.83
C ARG A 418 -29.29 13.49 22.54
N ASN A 419 -29.38 13.19 23.84
CA ASN A 419 -30.54 13.53 24.66
C ASN A 419 -30.52 15.03 25.02
N PHE A 420 -31.55 15.79 24.63
CA PHE A 420 -31.64 17.22 24.94
C PHE A 420 -32.41 17.53 26.24
N GLY A 421 -32.92 16.52 26.95
CA GLY A 421 -33.64 16.67 28.21
C GLY A 421 -34.80 17.66 28.10
N LYS A 422 -34.76 18.73 28.89
CA LYS A 422 -35.84 19.75 28.91
C LYS A 422 -36.00 20.51 27.58
N ALA A 423 -34.98 20.52 26.72
CA ALA A 423 -35.00 21.20 25.43
C ALA A 423 -35.56 20.34 24.28
N GLU A 424 -35.83 19.06 24.52
CA GLU A 424 -36.56 18.21 23.57
C GLU A 424 -37.91 18.83 23.19
N CYS A 425 -38.34 18.61 21.93
CA CYS A 425 -39.60 19.12 21.40
C CYS A 425 -39.71 20.66 21.37
N THR A 426 -38.57 21.36 21.32
CA THR A 426 -38.53 22.83 21.24
C THR A 426 -37.97 23.34 19.92
N ARG A 427 -38.39 24.54 19.52
CA ARG A 427 -37.80 25.31 18.42
C ARG A 427 -37.39 26.67 18.95
N LYS A 428 -36.09 26.99 18.88
CA LYS A 428 -35.51 28.20 19.51
C LYS A 428 -35.89 28.35 20.99
N GLY A 429 -35.94 27.23 21.72
CA GLY A 429 -36.26 27.19 23.14
C GLY A 429 -37.75 27.27 23.51
N ARG A 430 -38.67 27.33 22.52
CA ARG A 430 -40.13 27.32 22.76
C ARG A 430 -40.72 25.98 22.37
N ALA A 431 -41.64 25.46 23.18
CA ALA A 431 -42.37 24.22 22.87
C ALA A 431 -43.16 24.37 21.55
N VAL A 432 -43.21 23.30 20.77
CA VAL A 432 -43.92 23.29 19.48
C VAL A 432 -45.22 22.48 19.63
N PRO A 433 -46.40 23.05 19.30
CA PRO A 433 -47.67 22.32 19.36
C PRO A 433 -47.63 21.01 18.58
N GLY A 434 -48.21 19.96 19.16
CA GLY A 434 -48.23 18.62 18.56
C GLY A 434 -46.91 17.84 18.65
N PHE A 435 -45.91 18.34 19.40
CA PHE A 435 -44.74 17.59 19.84
C PHE A 435 -44.76 17.53 21.36
N GLU A 436 -45.48 16.55 21.89
CA GLU A 436 -45.60 16.36 23.34
C GLU A 436 -44.28 15.83 23.88
N LYS A 437 -43.82 16.47 24.95
CA LYS A 437 -42.61 16.07 25.66
C LYS A 437 -42.99 15.01 26.70
N PRO A 438 -42.41 13.80 26.64
CA PRO A 438 -42.60 12.79 27.67
C PRO A 438 -42.19 13.29 29.07
N ASP A 439 -42.62 12.58 30.12
CA ASP A 439 -42.28 12.94 31.51
C ASP A 439 -40.75 13.08 31.67
N SER A 440 -40.32 14.02 32.50
CA SER A 440 -38.91 14.22 32.83
C SER A 440 -38.26 12.96 33.40
N LYS A 441 -39.02 12.09 34.08
CA LYS A 441 -38.53 10.77 34.52
C LYS A 441 -38.19 9.85 33.35
N GLU A 442 -38.98 9.92 32.28
CA GLU A 442 -38.85 9.09 31.07
C GLU A 442 -37.75 9.62 30.12
N ILE A 443 -37.60 10.94 29.97
CA ILE A 443 -36.53 11.55 29.15
C ILE A 443 -35.18 11.54 29.88
N GLY A 444 -35.19 11.84 31.18
CA GLY A 444 -33.98 11.85 32.01
C GLY A 444 -33.12 13.11 31.80
N ARG A 445 -31.88 13.04 32.30
CA ARG A 445 -30.94 14.17 32.24
C ARG A 445 -30.41 14.34 30.81
N ALA A 446 -30.33 15.59 30.37
CA ALA A 446 -29.73 15.93 29.08
C ALA A 446 -28.25 15.53 29.03
N ASP A 447 -27.80 15.08 27.85
CA ASP A 447 -26.40 14.83 27.57
C ASP A 447 -25.63 16.16 27.44
N THR A 448 -24.52 16.27 28.15
CA THR A 448 -23.52 17.29 27.83
C THR A 448 -22.84 16.95 26.50
N HIS A 449 -22.30 17.95 25.81
CA HIS A 449 -21.56 17.73 24.56
C HIS A 449 -20.42 16.71 24.75
N THR A 450 -19.69 16.80 25.87
CA THR A 450 -18.61 15.89 26.23
C THR A 450 -19.09 14.46 26.48
N SER A 451 -20.18 14.28 27.24
CA SER A 451 -20.72 12.94 27.51
C SER A 451 -21.23 12.25 26.24
N PHE A 452 -21.87 13.03 25.35
CA PHE A 452 -22.32 12.56 24.06
C PHE A 452 -21.14 12.16 23.16
N GLN A 453 -20.13 13.03 23.04
CA GLN A 453 -18.92 12.75 22.26
C GLN A 453 -18.17 11.53 22.79
N TYR A 454 -18.03 11.40 24.11
CA TYR A 454 -17.42 10.23 24.74
C TYR A 454 -18.17 8.94 24.37
N ARG A 455 -19.52 8.94 24.45
CA ARG A 455 -20.35 7.80 24.04
C ARG A 455 -20.13 7.46 22.57
N VAL A 456 -20.20 8.44 21.67
CA VAL A 456 -20.02 8.21 20.23
C VAL A 456 -18.65 7.62 19.92
N VAL A 457 -17.58 8.15 20.53
CA VAL A 457 -16.21 7.63 20.30
C VAL A 457 -16.04 6.23 20.89
N LYS A 458 -16.56 5.99 22.09
CA LYS A 458 -16.47 4.67 22.75
C LYS A 458 -17.22 3.60 21.94
N GLU A 459 -18.48 3.85 21.60
CA GLU A 459 -19.31 2.90 20.87
C GLU A 459 -18.90 2.79 19.40
N GLY A 460 -18.44 3.88 18.80
CA GLY A 460 -17.84 3.87 17.48
C GLY A 460 -16.58 3.00 17.41
N LYS A 461 -15.66 3.15 18.38
CA LYS A 461 -14.48 2.28 18.49
C LYS A 461 -14.86 0.82 18.70
N LYS A 462 -15.87 0.52 19.52
CA LYS A 462 -16.36 -0.85 19.73
C LYS A 462 -16.68 -1.53 18.39
N TRP A 463 -17.48 -0.86 17.55
CA TRP A 463 -17.88 -1.38 16.25
C TRP A 463 -16.75 -1.47 15.23
N VAL A 464 -15.83 -0.49 15.23
CA VAL A 464 -14.66 -0.51 14.34
C VAL A 464 -13.68 -1.63 14.70
N HIS A 465 -13.43 -1.89 15.99
CA HIS A 465 -12.58 -3.01 16.40
C HIS A 465 -13.23 -4.35 16.08
N TRP A 466 -14.53 -4.52 16.35
CA TRP A 466 -15.25 -5.74 15.96
C TRP A 466 -15.12 -6.04 14.46
N LEU A 467 -15.27 -5.02 13.61
CA LEU A 467 -15.12 -5.16 12.17
C LEU A 467 -13.69 -5.54 11.76
N MET A 468 -12.69 -4.95 12.44
CA MET A 468 -11.27 -5.27 12.21
C MET A 468 -10.95 -6.71 12.60
N ASP A 469 -11.41 -7.15 13.78
CA ASP A 469 -11.21 -8.51 14.28
C ASP A 469 -11.88 -9.54 13.36
N LEU A 470 -13.08 -9.23 12.83
CA LEU A 470 -13.77 -10.07 11.86
C LEU A 470 -12.95 -10.21 10.57
N ALA A 471 -12.48 -9.10 10.01
CA ALA A 471 -11.67 -9.10 8.79
C ALA A 471 -10.37 -9.88 8.95
N GLN A 472 -9.67 -9.69 10.07
CA GLN A 472 -8.46 -10.44 10.38
C GLN A 472 -8.75 -11.94 10.54
N SER A 473 -9.83 -12.30 11.23
CA SER A 473 -10.21 -13.70 11.41
C SER A 473 -10.48 -14.42 10.07
N GLN A 474 -11.12 -13.74 9.12
CA GLN A 474 -11.36 -14.27 7.78
C GLN A 474 -10.05 -14.44 7.00
N GLN A 475 -9.16 -13.44 7.03
CA GLN A 475 -7.84 -13.55 6.39
C GLN A 475 -7.01 -14.71 6.96
N LEU A 476 -7.04 -14.94 8.29
CA LEU A 476 -6.38 -16.08 8.91
C LEU A 476 -7.00 -17.42 8.46
N GLN A 477 -8.33 -17.49 8.31
CA GLN A 477 -9.01 -18.69 7.83
C GLN A 477 -8.66 -18.99 6.36
N GLU A 478 -8.66 -17.97 5.50
CA GLU A 478 -8.26 -18.09 4.09
C GLU A 478 -6.80 -18.52 3.95
N ALA A 479 -5.90 -17.97 4.77
CA ALA A 479 -4.49 -18.34 4.78
C ALA A 479 -4.28 -19.80 5.21
N LYS A 480 -5.01 -20.27 6.23
CA LYS A 480 -4.99 -21.67 6.67
C LYS A 480 -5.53 -22.61 5.59
N GLN A 481 -6.69 -22.29 5.01
CA GLN A 481 -7.26 -23.10 3.91
C GLN A 481 -6.33 -23.17 2.71
N SER A 482 -5.68 -22.06 2.35
CA SER A 482 -4.71 -22.04 1.24
C SER A 482 -3.47 -22.88 1.54
N SER A 483 -2.99 -22.86 2.79
CA SER A 483 -1.88 -23.69 3.27
C SER A 483 -2.24 -25.17 3.26
N ASP A 484 -3.42 -25.53 3.78
CA ASP A 484 -3.90 -26.92 3.83
C ASP A 484 -4.18 -27.47 2.42
N LEU A 485 -4.68 -26.63 1.50
CA LEU A 485 -4.88 -27.00 0.11
C LEU A 485 -3.54 -27.24 -0.60
N ASN A 486 -2.54 -26.39 -0.35
CA ASN A 486 -1.18 -26.59 -0.87
C ASN A 486 -0.53 -27.86 -0.30
N TRP A 487 -0.72 -28.14 1.00
CA TRP A 487 -0.26 -29.39 1.62
C TRP A 487 -0.92 -30.62 0.98
N LYS A 488 -2.24 -30.61 0.82
CA LYS A 488 -2.98 -31.72 0.18
C LYS A 488 -2.62 -31.92 -1.30
N LEU A 489 -2.35 -30.84 -2.02
CA LEU A 489 -1.82 -30.91 -3.39
C LEU A 489 -0.43 -31.56 -3.39
N GLN A 490 0.43 -31.21 -2.44
CA GLN A 490 1.75 -31.82 -2.29
C GLN A 490 1.67 -33.31 -1.90
N GLU A 491 0.73 -33.70 -1.03
CA GLU A 491 0.45 -35.11 -0.72
C GLU A 491 -0.07 -35.88 -1.95
N SER A 492 -1.01 -35.32 -2.72
CA SER A 492 -1.52 -35.98 -3.93
C SER A 492 -0.45 -36.16 -5.04
N VAL A 493 0.51 -35.23 -5.09
CA VAL A 493 1.67 -35.30 -5.98
C VAL A 493 2.74 -36.27 -5.44
N ALA A 494 2.78 -36.54 -4.13
CA ALA A 494 3.62 -37.56 -3.52
C ALA A 494 3.03 -38.97 -3.71
N ASP A 495 1.71 -39.14 -3.53
CA ASP A 495 0.98 -40.40 -3.73
C ASP A 495 1.05 -40.89 -5.19
N SER A 496 1.04 -39.97 -6.15
CA SER A 496 1.23 -40.28 -7.58
C SER A 496 2.68 -40.60 -7.97
N ARG A 497 3.64 -40.41 -7.07
CA ARG A 497 5.05 -40.82 -7.25
C ARG A 497 5.39 -42.15 -6.56
N GLU A 498 4.54 -42.66 -5.68
CA GLU A 498 4.72 -43.95 -5.00
C GLU A 498 4.04 -45.14 -5.72
N ALA A 499 3.27 -44.89 -6.79
CA ALA A 499 2.83 -45.94 -7.70
C ALA A 499 4.04 -46.50 -8.49
N THR A 500 4.66 -47.54 -7.94
CA THR A 500 5.76 -48.27 -8.57
C THR A 500 5.26 -48.94 -9.85
N PRO A 501 5.91 -48.76 -11.01
CA PRO A 501 5.56 -49.54 -12.19
C PRO A 501 5.93 -51.01 -11.93
N THR A 502 4.95 -51.90 -12.04
CA THR A 502 5.19 -53.35 -12.06
C THR A 502 6.18 -53.67 -13.20
N PRO A 503 7.23 -54.48 -12.97
CA PRO A 503 8.20 -54.79 -14.01
C PRO A 503 7.53 -55.62 -15.11
N PRO A 504 7.88 -55.42 -16.39
CA PRO A 504 7.41 -56.30 -17.45
C PRO A 504 8.08 -57.68 -17.30
N GLU A 505 7.30 -58.76 -17.42
CA GLU A 505 7.80 -60.13 -17.46
C GLU A 505 8.76 -60.30 -18.66
N GLU A 506 10.01 -60.72 -18.39
CA GLU A 506 10.98 -61.11 -19.41
C GLU A 506 10.55 -62.42 -20.09
N PRO A 507 10.55 -62.51 -21.44
CA PRO A 507 10.43 -63.79 -22.10
C PRO A 507 11.76 -64.55 -22.04
N ALA A 508 11.67 -65.82 -21.66
CA ALA A 508 12.79 -66.75 -21.55
C ALA A 508 13.58 -66.89 -22.87
N TYR A 509 14.90 -66.75 -22.78
CA TYR A 509 15.83 -67.19 -23.83
C TYR A 509 16.15 -68.68 -23.58
N GLU A 510 15.58 -69.57 -24.39
CA GLU A 510 15.99 -70.98 -24.44
C GLU A 510 16.54 -71.30 -25.83
N ALA A 511 17.72 -71.91 -25.80
CA ALA A 511 18.57 -72.17 -26.96
C ALA A 511 18.09 -73.38 -27.77
N LEU A 512 18.45 -73.37 -29.06
CA LEU A 512 18.95 -74.48 -29.90
C LEU A 512 18.22 -74.65 -31.24
N ARG A 513 18.97 -74.30 -32.31
CA ARG A 513 19.18 -75.04 -33.57
C ARG A 513 17.94 -75.55 -34.31
N SER A 514 17.72 -75.05 -35.53
CA SER A 514 18.31 -75.58 -36.78
C SER A 514 17.66 -74.95 -38.02
N ASP A 515 18.46 -74.20 -38.78
CA ASP A 515 18.69 -74.30 -40.24
C ASP A 515 17.72 -75.09 -41.14
N PRO A 516 17.69 -74.84 -42.47
CA PRO A 516 17.76 -73.56 -43.19
C PRO A 516 16.75 -73.51 -44.38
N ILE A 517 16.97 -72.56 -45.31
CA ILE A 517 16.80 -72.66 -46.79
C ILE A 517 15.76 -71.73 -47.47
N THR A 518 16.33 -70.59 -47.88
CA THR A 518 16.37 -69.96 -49.23
C THR A 518 15.17 -69.34 -49.94
N SER A 519 15.60 -68.36 -50.75
CA SER A 519 15.16 -67.95 -52.10
C SER A 519 14.04 -66.93 -52.09
N GLU A 520 14.34 -65.67 -52.44
CA GLU A 520 14.53 -65.10 -53.79
C GLU A 520 13.41 -64.05 -53.90
N ALA A 521 13.46 -62.96 -54.65
CA ALA A 521 14.44 -62.23 -55.43
C ALA A 521 13.65 -61.04 -56.01
N ILE A 522 14.36 -59.95 -56.39
CA ILE A 522 14.10 -59.14 -57.60
C ILE A 522 12.83 -58.25 -57.60
N GLU A 523 12.78 -57.03 -58.14
CA GLU A 523 13.67 -55.99 -58.70
C GLU A 523 12.75 -54.82 -59.09
N SER A 524 13.34 -53.62 -59.21
CA SER A 524 12.97 -52.55 -60.18
C SER A 524 11.61 -51.85 -60.04
N GLY A 525 11.41 -50.59 -60.41
CA GLY A 525 12.23 -49.57 -61.06
C GLY A 525 11.32 -48.40 -61.53
N ALA A 526 11.96 -47.25 -61.78
CA ALA A 526 11.57 -46.15 -62.69
C ALA A 526 10.47 -45.12 -62.32
N LEU A 527 10.95 -43.89 -62.00
CA LEU A 527 10.77 -42.59 -62.69
C LEU A 527 9.43 -42.26 -63.43
N ALA A 528 8.75 -41.17 -63.05
CA ALA A 528 8.80 -39.83 -63.70
C ALA A 528 7.53 -38.95 -63.47
N ASP A 529 7.80 -37.69 -63.11
CA ASP A 529 7.12 -36.41 -63.44
C ASP A 529 5.60 -36.14 -63.29
N ALA A 530 5.34 -35.09 -62.47
CA ALA A 530 4.60 -33.85 -62.80
C ALA A 530 3.41 -33.46 -61.89
N ALA A 531 3.45 -32.18 -61.50
CA ALA A 531 2.38 -31.29 -61.01
C ALA A 531 1.96 -31.33 -59.52
N LYS A 532 2.16 -30.18 -58.86
CA LYS A 532 1.73 -29.73 -57.51
C LYS A 532 0.59 -28.68 -57.67
N PRO A 533 -0.06 -28.15 -56.61
CA PRO A 533 -0.09 -28.59 -55.21
C PRO A 533 -1.49 -28.53 -54.52
N SER A 534 -1.49 -29.04 -53.28
CA SER A 534 -2.33 -28.65 -52.12
C SER A 534 -3.82 -29.06 -52.10
N THR A 535 -4.11 -30.11 -51.35
CA THR A 535 -5.00 -30.06 -50.17
C THR A 535 -4.72 -31.29 -49.31
N ASP A 536 -4.08 -31.06 -48.16
CA ASP A 536 -3.74 -32.09 -47.17
C ASP A 536 -4.99 -32.58 -46.43
N THR A 537 -5.33 -33.85 -46.62
CA THR A 537 -6.12 -34.67 -45.70
C THR A 537 -5.21 -35.77 -45.18
N ALA A 538 -4.80 -35.70 -43.92
CA ALA A 538 -4.03 -36.75 -43.26
C ALA A 538 -4.69 -37.13 -41.92
N SER A 539 -5.14 -38.38 -41.84
CA SER A 539 -5.28 -39.14 -40.58
C SER A 539 -3.91 -39.72 -40.17
N PRO A 540 -3.80 -40.44 -39.04
CA PRO A 540 -3.27 -39.92 -37.78
C PRO A 540 -1.87 -40.48 -37.46
N ASN A 541 -1.05 -39.72 -36.75
CA ASN A 541 0.18 -40.20 -36.12
C ASN A 541 0.16 -39.86 -34.62
N PRO A 542 0.96 -40.57 -33.79
CA PRO A 542 0.58 -40.99 -32.44
C PRO A 542 0.60 -39.87 -31.41
N GLN A 543 -0.25 -40.05 -30.39
CA GLN A 543 -0.42 -39.21 -29.22
C GLN A 543 0.94 -38.87 -28.57
N THR A 544 1.34 -37.61 -28.65
CA THR A 544 2.20 -37.00 -27.65
C THR A 544 1.33 -36.67 -26.44
N ASP A 545 1.63 -37.30 -25.30
CA ASP A 545 1.03 -37.01 -24.00
C ASP A 545 1.16 -35.53 -23.65
N THR A 546 0.12 -34.76 -23.96
CA THR A 546 -0.09 -33.45 -23.35
C THR A 546 -0.62 -33.69 -21.94
N VAL A 547 0.24 -33.51 -20.94
CA VAL A 547 -0.18 -33.28 -19.56
C VAL A 547 -1.27 -32.20 -19.59
N PRO A 548 -2.51 -32.47 -19.11
CA PRO A 548 -3.55 -31.47 -19.14
C PRO A 548 -3.10 -30.28 -18.29
N ALA A 549 -3.03 -29.10 -18.93
CA ALA A 549 -2.77 -27.86 -18.22
C ALA A 549 -3.83 -27.71 -17.13
N ILE A 550 -3.40 -27.80 -15.87
CA ILE A 550 -4.24 -27.50 -14.72
C ILE A 550 -4.69 -26.04 -14.91
N PRO A 551 -6.00 -25.77 -15.09
CA PRO A 551 -6.46 -24.40 -15.19
C PRO A 551 -6.08 -23.68 -13.89
N PRO A 552 -5.65 -22.40 -13.94
CA PRO A 552 -5.36 -21.66 -12.74
C PRO A 552 -6.61 -21.70 -11.86
N VAL A 553 -6.48 -22.25 -10.65
CA VAL A 553 -7.52 -22.20 -9.63
C VAL A 553 -7.69 -20.72 -9.28
N HIS A 554 -8.59 -20.04 -9.98
CA HIS A 554 -9.09 -18.75 -9.55
C HIS A 554 -9.97 -19.02 -8.31
N THR A 555 -9.35 -19.13 -7.14
CA THR A 555 -10.06 -18.92 -5.88
C THR A 555 -10.66 -17.53 -5.96
N ARG A 556 -11.98 -17.41 -6.15
CA ARG A 556 -12.69 -16.13 -5.98
C ARG A 556 -12.35 -15.64 -4.58
N GLN A 557 -11.55 -14.58 -4.48
CA GLN A 557 -11.21 -13.97 -3.19
C GLN A 557 -12.51 -13.53 -2.52
N ALA A 558 -12.77 -13.96 -1.27
CA ALA A 558 -14.03 -13.68 -0.58
C ALA A 558 -14.22 -12.17 -0.42
N GLU A 559 -15.43 -11.64 -0.63
CA GLU A 559 -15.72 -10.20 -0.51
C GLU A 559 -15.35 -9.66 0.89
N PRO A 560 -14.85 -8.41 1.02
CA PRO A 560 -14.50 -7.86 2.33
C PRO A 560 -15.73 -7.79 3.25
N PRO A 561 -15.56 -8.03 4.56
CA PRO A 561 -16.61 -7.79 5.56
C PRO A 561 -17.23 -6.41 5.43
N HIS A 562 -18.51 -6.32 5.78
CA HIS A 562 -19.25 -5.07 5.73
C HIS A 562 -20.15 -4.91 6.95
N LEU A 563 -20.02 -3.79 7.66
CA LEU A 563 -20.87 -3.40 8.79
C LEU A 563 -21.72 -2.19 8.43
N VAL A 564 -23.02 -2.24 8.71
CA VAL A 564 -23.93 -1.11 8.57
C VAL A 564 -24.40 -0.63 9.94
N LEU A 565 -24.23 0.67 10.21
CA LEU A 565 -24.73 1.35 11.41
C LEU A 565 -25.78 2.39 11.03
N VAL A 566 -27.00 2.24 11.56
CA VAL A 566 -28.10 3.18 11.34
C VAL A 566 -28.30 4.07 12.57
N SER A 567 -28.08 5.37 12.39
CA SER A 567 -28.05 6.35 13.49
C SER A 567 -28.62 7.71 13.06
N HIS A 568 -28.18 8.78 13.71
CA HIS A 568 -28.75 10.13 13.67
C HIS A 568 -27.69 11.17 13.29
N GLY A 569 -28.13 12.38 12.95
CA GLY A 569 -27.25 13.39 12.36
C GLY A 569 -26.12 13.85 13.28
N GLN A 570 -26.37 14.12 14.57
CA GLN A 570 -25.29 14.54 15.48
C GLN A 570 -24.37 13.37 15.83
N TRP A 571 -24.89 12.15 15.90
CA TRP A 571 -24.07 10.95 16.11
C TRP A 571 -23.08 10.74 14.96
N ILE A 572 -23.57 10.74 13.71
CA ILE A 572 -22.73 10.55 12.51
C ILE A 572 -21.70 11.67 12.39
N HIS A 573 -22.13 12.93 12.59
CA HIS A 573 -21.21 14.07 12.62
C HIS A 573 -20.08 13.88 13.64
N THR A 574 -20.44 13.54 14.87
CA THR A 574 -19.48 13.38 15.97
C THR A 574 -18.55 12.19 15.74
N PHE A 575 -19.06 11.09 15.18
CA PHE A 575 -18.26 9.93 14.82
C PHE A 575 -17.23 10.28 13.74
N LEU A 576 -17.67 10.83 12.61
CA LEU A 576 -16.79 11.16 11.49
C LEU A 576 -15.72 12.17 11.91
N LYS A 577 -16.12 13.24 12.61
CA LYS A 577 -15.18 14.27 13.11
C LYS A 577 -14.16 13.72 14.09
N SER A 578 -14.52 12.74 14.91
CA SER A 578 -13.62 12.18 15.94
C SER A 578 -12.74 11.05 15.41
N MET A 579 -13.26 10.25 14.48
CA MET A 579 -12.62 9.02 14.01
C MET A 579 -11.80 9.21 12.73
N ILE A 580 -12.06 10.28 11.96
CA ILE A 580 -11.42 10.53 10.66
C ILE A 580 -10.56 11.80 10.77
N PRO A 581 -9.21 11.69 10.77
CA PRO A 581 -8.30 12.82 10.93
C PRO A 581 -8.56 13.97 9.96
N GLU A 582 -8.87 13.66 8.70
CA GLU A 582 -9.10 14.64 7.63
C GLU A 582 -10.36 15.50 7.87
N LEU A 583 -11.28 15.04 8.72
CA LEU A 583 -12.54 15.72 8.99
C LEU A 583 -12.56 16.44 10.34
N ARG A 584 -11.47 16.40 11.13
CA ARG A 584 -11.39 17.02 12.47
C ARG A 584 -11.64 18.52 12.46
N ASP A 585 -11.15 19.21 11.43
CA ASP A 585 -11.27 20.67 11.32
C ASP A 585 -12.59 21.12 10.66
N SER A 586 -13.43 20.17 10.24
CA SER A 586 -14.73 20.49 9.66
C SER A 586 -15.65 21.13 10.71
N PHE A 587 -16.23 22.29 10.37
CA PHE A 587 -17.18 23.00 11.23
C PHE A 587 -18.41 22.11 11.52
N TYR A 588 -19.02 21.56 10.49
CA TYR A 588 -20.14 20.63 10.58
C TYR A 588 -20.15 19.68 9.38
N ILE A 589 -20.39 18.39 9.65
CA ILE A 589 -20.49 17.34 8.62
C ILE A 589 -21.97 17.02 8.48
N ARG A 590 -22.55 17.41 7.36
CA ARG A 590 -23.99 17.27 7.11
C ARG A 590 -24.29 15.86 6.64
N SER A 591 -25.23 15.19 7.30
CA SER A 591 -25.81 13.93 6.82
C SER A 591 -27.27 14.15 6.40
N SER A 592 -27.61 13.87 5.15
CA SER A 592 -28.97 13.92 4.62
C SER A 592 -29.81 12.76 5.17
N ASN A 593 -31.15 12.89 5.23
CA ASN A 593 -32.01 11.78 5.64
C ASN A 593 -31.85 10.62 4.65
N THR A 594 -31.63 9.40 5.15
CA THR A 594 -31.21 8.21 4.39
C THR A 594 -29.89 8.33 3.62
N GLY A 595 -29.12 9.42 3.81
CA GLY A 595 -27.80 9.58 3.23
C GLY A 595 -26.78 8.61 3.85
N LEU A 596 -25.86 8.11 3.03
CA LEU A 596 -24.87 7.11 3.40
C LEU A 596 -23.45 7.69 3.44
N TYR A 597 -22.74 7.39 4.51
CA TYR A 597 -21.29 7.54 4.58
C TYR A 597 -20.66 6.15 4.57
N THR A 598 -19.96 5.79 3.50
CA THR A 598 -19.23 4.52 3.43
C THR A 598 -17.76 4.76 3.66
N LEU A 599 -17.17 3.99 4.57
CA LEU A 599 -15.78 4.08 4.98
C LEU A 599 -15.06 2.77 4.66
N GLU A 600 -13.84 2.88 4.15
CA GLU A 600 -12.90 1.78 4.03
C GLU A 600 -12.10 1.66 5.32
N LEU A 601 -11.99 0.43 5.83
CA LEU A 601 -11.11 0.08 6.94
C LEU A 601 -9.77 -0.45 6.41
N HIS A 602 -8.69 0.18 6.84
CA HIS A 602 -7.32 -0.17 6.49
C HIS A 602 -6.50 -0.44 7.76
N PRO A 603 -5.47 -1.30 7.70
CA PRO A 603 -4.56 -1.49 8.82
C PRO A 603 -3.66 -0.25 8.95
N GLY A 604 -3.68 0.38 10.11
CA GLY A 604 -2.77 1.43 10.52
C GLY A 604 -1.52 0.89 11.24
N PRO A 605 -0.64 1.78 11.71
CA PRO A 605 0.54 1.40 12.50
C PRO A 605 0.14 0.54 13.70
N ASN A 606 0.90 -0.52 13.99
CA ASN A 606 0.63 -1.49 15.06
C ASN A 606 -0.77 -2.15 14.97
N GLN A 607 -1.28 -2.40 13.75
CA GLN A 607 -2.62 -2.97 13.54
C GLN A 607 -3.75 -2.14 14.16
N SER A 608 -3.58 -0.81 14.26
CA SER A 608 -4.69 0.07 14.65
C SER A 608 -5.65 0.29 13.48
N PRO A 609 -6.96 0.47 13.70
CA PRO A 609 -7.90 0.72 12.61
C PRO A 609 -7.71 2.12 12.03
N LYS A 610 -7.50 2.21 10.70
CA LYS A 610 -7.50 3.47 9.95
C LYS A 610 -8.73 3.51 9.03
N LEU A 611 -9.58 4.54 9.19
CA LEU A 611 -10.77 4.73 8.36
C LEU A 611 -10.50 5.77 7.28
N ARG A 612 -10.98 5.51 6.06
CA ARG A 612 -10.96 6.44 4.93
C ARG A 612 -12.36 6.54 4.33
N VAL A 613 -12.83 7.75 4.02
CA VAL A 613 -14.15 7.93 3.38
C VAL A 613 -14.09 7.47 1.93
N LEU A 614 -14.99 6.56 1.55
CA LEU A 614 -15.24 6.12 0.18
C LEU A 614 -16.42 6.88 -0.44
N LEU A 615 -17.58 6.86 0.22
CA LEU A 615 -18.79 7.56 -0.21
C LEU A 615 -19.16 8.61 0.84
N HIS A 616 -19.46 9.83 0.39
CA HIS A 616 -19.75 10.97 1.25
C HIS A 616 -21.20 11.44 1.09
N ASP A 617 -22.02 11.26 2.13
CA ASP A 617 -23.45 11.60 2.16
C ASP A 617 -24.20 11.20 0.87
N ASP A 618 -23.96 9.97 0.41
CA ASP A 618 -24.51 9.46 -0.84
C ASP A 618 -26.03 9.29 -0.74
N THR A 619 -26.77 9.84 -1.71
CA THR A 619 -28.23 9.80 -1.78
C THR A 619 -28.75 9.33 -3.13
N ARG A 620 -27.93 8.60 -3.92
CA ARG A 620 -28.30 8.18 -5.29
C ARG A 620 -29.61 7.41 -5.39
N HIS A 621 -29.99 6.67 -4.35
CA HIS A 621 -31.26 5.93 -4.28
C HIS A 621 -32.49 6.84 -4.28
N LEU A 622 -32.32 8.15 -4.03
CA LEU A 622 -33.39 9.13 -4.08
C LEU A 622 -33.57 9.76 -5.47
N ASP A 623 -32.66 9.50 -6.40
CA ASP A 623 -32.70 10.04 -7.76
C ASP A 623 -33.56 9.13 -8.66
N LEU A 624 -34.86 9.44 -8.78
CA LEU A 624 -35.70 8.85 -9.82
C LEU A 624 -35.18 9.26 -11.22
N ALA A 625 -35.22 8.32 -12.18
CA ALA A 625 -34.88 8.41 -13.60
C ALA A 625 -35.10 9.81 -14.26
N PRO A 626 -34.32 10.18 -15.31
CA PRO A 626 -34.01 11.56 -15.67
C PRO A 626 -35.27 12.38 -16.02
N GLN A 627 -35.76 13.15 -15.05
CA GLN A 627 -36.66 14.24 -15.36
C GLN A 627 -35.86 15.35 -16.04
N ALA A 628 -36.27 15.69 -17.26
CA ALA A 628 -35.68 16.74 -18.08
C ALA A 628 -35.35 17.99 -17.24
N LYS A 629 -34.06 18.32 -17.16
CA LYS A 629 -33.56 19.51 -16.46
C LYS A 629 -34.26 20.76 -16.99
N LYS A 630 -35.26 21.27 -16.24
CA LYS A 630 -35.60 22.69 -16.33
C LYS A 630 -34.41 23.46 -15.77
N LYS A 631 -33.60 24.02 -16.67
CA LYS A 631 -32.54 24.98 -16.36
C LYS A 631 -33.14 26.09 -15.49
N CYS A 632 -32.79 26.12 -14.22
CA CYS A 632 -32.91 27.31 -13.39
C CYS A 632 -31.50 27.89 -13.26
N PRO A 633 -31.31 29.20 -13.50
CA PRO A 633 -30.00 29.78 -13.76
C PRO A 633 -29.10 29.75 -12.52
N GLN A 634 -27.81 29.49 -12.76
CA GLN A 634 -26.74 29.64 -11.78
C GLN A 634 -26.83 31.02 -11.13
N ARG A 635 -27.04 31.05 -9.82
CA ARG A 635 -26.87 32.26 -9.02
C ARG A 635 -25.47 32.23 -8.42
N THR A 636 -24.55 32.88 -9.11
CA THR A 636 -23.30 33.42 -8.57
C THR A 636 -23.65 34.31 -7.37
N THR A 637 -23.02 34.11 -6.23
CA THR A 637 -23.03 35.12 -5.15
C THR A 637 -21.63 35.62 -4.92
N LEU A 638 -21.48 36.90 -5.24
CA LEU A 638 -20.29 37.72 -5.20
C LEU A 638 -19.73 37.88 -3.78
N ASP A 639 -18.41 37.79 -3.69
CA ASP A 639 -17.54 38.57 -2.82
C ASP A 639 -17.67 40.09 -3.08
N GLY A 640 -18.86 40.63 -2.83
CA GLY A 640 -19.19 42.02 -3.16
C GLY A 640 -20.00 42.67 -2.07
N LEU A 641 -19.46 42.74 -0.84
CA LEU A 641 -20.06 43.55 0.23
C LEU A 641 -19.09 44.06 1.31
N TRP A 642 -17.76 43.99 1.09
CA TRP A 642 -16.79 44.69 1.95
C TRP A 642 -15.62 45.22 1.14
N GLY A 643 -15.83 46.38 0.52
CA GLY A 643 -14.80 47.08 -0.24
C GLY A 643 -15.15 48.55 -0.45
N ALA A 644 -14.46 49.41 0.29
CA ALA A 644 -14.33 50.86 0.11
C ALA A 644 -15.53 51.76 0.49
N THR A 645 -15.50 52.28 1.72
CA THR A 645 -15.57 53.73 2.01
C THR A 645 -15.02 54.03 3.41
N SER A 646 -13.78 54.50 3.51
CA SER A 646 -13.37 55.71 4.27
C SER A 646 -11.85 55.78 4.39
N ARG A 647 -11.19 56.53 3.50
CA ARG A 647 -9.94 57.23 3.84
C ARG A 647 -10.33 58.58 4.43
N ALA A 648 -9.79 58.92 5.61
CA ALA A 648 -9.05 60.16 5.85
C ALA A 648 -8.92 60.45 7.36
N GLY A 649 -7.66 60.64 7.80
CA GLY A 649 -7.32 61.78 8.64
C GLY A 649 -6.95 61.52 10.10
N HIS A 650 -5.63 61.62 10.37
CA HIS A 650 -5.00 62.27 11.56
C HIS A 650 -5.23 61.61 12.94
N LYS A 651 -4.33 61.64 13.93
CA LYS A 651 -2.99 62.18 14.18
C LYS A 651 -2.53 61.55 15.51
N SER A 652 -1.21 61.40 15.70
CA SER A 652 -0.44 61.42 16.97
C SER A 652 -1.13 61.15 18.31
N ALA A 653 -0.66 60.12 19.03
CA ALA A 653 0.03 60.23 20.33
C ALA A 653 0.53 58.83 20.74
#